data_AF-A0A936BSV0-F1
#
_entry.id   AF-A0A936BSV0-F1
#
_cell.length_a   1.000
_cell.length_b   1.000
_cell.length_c   1.000
_cell.angle_alpha   90.00
_cell.angle_beta   90.00
_cell.angle_gamma   90.00
#
_symmetry.space_group_name_H-M   'P 1'
#
loop_
_entity.id
_entity.type
_entity.pdbx_description
1 polymer ?
#
loop_
_entity_poly.entity_id
_entity_poly.type
_entity_poly.pdbx_seq_one_letter_code
_entity_poly.pdbx_strand_id
1 'polypeptide(L)'
;MKPALSLRTLILRALIPLLLVLTVGWGWLVYSSAHRTILAGFDRKLLALAGGTTAFIDADAHAAYQRRRTLSAFCSGPDGQLIGRDADTGELVSVDPDNGGARLLAFQPSGPVRSLAYSNTLGQLLALSAAGDLLERFTFLPANTLTAVALSAKLDGVFVDGASVKGWSGTQLLQVEPSTGACTALPTVLPVPVAALCRPPAFDGFVGLSADCTAVLRIDRQGKLLTTTALDLGADSPRPAPHTLAASGESLFLAGAALTTLDPATGQLDSARAATGYLDDQSAFYFNYRVPFIAIREAAHLTFLYTYVYAGDDRIYYVLDGTVGEKHSLPGADDRIPNQESIDGAQRAQFLGRPWVSPLQHWEQWGLLKTSSFPIPDADGRTVALAGADVDITIVREKTRWAMAAVSFVGVGSLLAALLVSLLITRSLTRPLREVKESALRIAAGYYRTAVATGGHRETARLAGLLNLLSERLEEEVRRSHSFQSSLHARRRQTTLARALEDLAVRGTVPDNATSVPARQASGNCWRGLDGLFWQGPVVADAVSASCLRARLACLARSLLASALPPQDSPGALLASAPQLFACARWHTATRRLLYATRRPSRLLIGASVQIVDGHGAIELATDASFSWIDEVPPAASNGGPPP
;
A
#
# COMPACT_ATOMS: atom_id res chain seq x y z
N MET A 1 38.91 -12.66 6.89
CA MET A 1 38.43 -11.52 6.08
C MET A 1 37.03 -11.15 6.55
N LYS A 2 36.86 -10.03 7.28
CA LYS A 2 35.51 -9.54 7.65
C LYS A 2 34.94 -8.78 6.45
N PRO A 3 33.75 -9.12 5.92
CA PRO A 3 33.19 -8.38 4.80
C PRO A 3 32.78 -6.99 5.30
N ALA A 4 33.53 -5.96 4.91
CA ALA A 4 33.16 -4.58 5.15
C ALA A 4 31.98 -4.24 4.22
N LEU A 5 30.75 -4.48 4.69
CA LEU A 5 29.55 -4.02 4.02
C LEU A 5 29.60 -2.49 3.92
N SER A 6 29.45 -1.96 2.71
CA SER A 6 29.42 -0.50 2.52
C SER A 6 28.23 0.09 3.28
N LEU A 7 28.38 1.30 3.84
CA LEU A 7 27.31 2.01 4.56
C LEU A 7 25.99 2.04 3.75
N ARG A 8 26.10 2.17 2.42
CA ARG A 8 24.99 2.09 1.46
C ARG A 8 24.25 0.75 1.54
N THR A 9 24.99 -0.36 1.60
CA THR A 9 24.42 -1.71 1.66
C THR A 9 23.76 -1.97 3.02
N LEU A 10 24.32 -1.41 4.10
CA LEU A 10 23.76 -1.51 5.46
C LEU A 10 22.44 -0.74 5.57
N ILE A 11 22.42 0.51 5.08
CA ILE A 11 21.21 1.35 5.07
C ILE A 11 20.12 0.68 4.21
N LEU A 12 20.45 0.17 3.02
CA LEU A 12 19.46 -0.47 2.15
C LEU A 12 18.88 -1.75 2.78
N ARG A 13 19.73 -2.56 3.43
CA ARG A 13 19.31 -3.81 4.08
C ARG A 13 18.51 -3.60 5.36
N ALA A 14 18.64 -2.45 6.03
CA ALA A 14 17.87 -2.14 7.24
C ALA A 14 16.59 -1.37 6.92
N LEU A 15 16.68 -0.36 6.05
CA LEU A 15 15.58 0.57 5.76
C LEU A 15 14.46 -0.10 4.95
N ILE A 16 14.78 -0.90 3.94
CA ILE A 16 13.78 -1.58 3.10
C ILE A 16 12.89 -2.53 3.91
N PRO A 17 13.42 -3.49 4.69
CA PRO A 17 12.56 -4.37 5.48
C PRO A 17 11.79 -3.62 6.56
N LEU A 18 12.38 -2.58 7.18
CA LEU A 18 11.67 -1.73 8.14
C LEU A 18 10.47 -1.02 7.50
N LEU A 19 10.65 -0.43 6.32
CA LEU A 19 9.56 0.18 5.54
C LEU A 19 8.50 -0.84 5.14
N LEU A 20 8.91 -2.04 4.74
CA LEU A 20 7.99 -3.11 4.38
C LEU A 20 7.15 -3.57 5.58
N VAL A 21 7.78 -3.76 6.74
CA VAL A 21 7.07 -4.10 7.99
C VAL A 21 6.12 -2.98 8.40
N LEU A 22 6.56 -1.71 8.35
CA LEU A 22 5.71 -0.56 8.69
C LEU A 22 4.51 -0.46 7.75
N THR A 23 4.68 -0.68 6.46
CA THR A 23 3.59 -0.57 5.48
C THR A 23 2.61 -1.74 5.56
N VAL A 24 3.09 -2.97 5.78
CA VAL A 24 2.22 -4.11 6.06
C VAL A 24 1.46 -3.89 7.37
N GLY A 25 2.13 -3.42 8.42
CA GLY A 25 1.50 -3.10 9.70
C GLY A 25 0.45 -2.00 9.59
N TRP A 26 0.74 -0.93 8.84
CA TRP A 26 -0.22 0.15 8.61
C TRP A 26 -1.39 -0.29 7.75
N GLY A 27 -1.14 -1.08 6.70
CA GLY A 27 -2.18 -1.67 5.86
C GLY A 27 -3.12 -2.57 6.68
N TRP A 28 -2.57 -3.42 7.55
CA TRP A 28 -3.34 -4.26 8.46
C TRP A 28 -4.14 -3.45 9.49
N LEU A 29 -3.56 -2.37 10.04
CA LEU A 29 -4.26 -1.47 10.96
C LEU A 29 -5.44 -0.77 10.29
N VAL A 30 -5.24 -0.20 9.09
CA VAL A 30 -6.30 0.49 8.35
C VAL A 30 -7.38 -0.51 7.92
N TYR A 31 -6.99 -1.69 7.44
CA TYR A 31 -7.93 -2.77 7.10
C TYR A 31 -8.78 -3.17 8.29
N SER A 32 -8.13 -3.51 9.42
CA SER A 32 -8.83 -3.98 10.63
C SER A 32 -9.70 -2.89 11.25
N SER A 33 -9.28 -1.61 11.17
CA SER A 33 -10.09 -0.48 11.60
C SER A 33 -11.32 -0.28 10.69
N ALA A 34 -11.12 -0.20 9.37
CA ALA A 34 -12.22 -0.01 8.42
C ALA A 34 -13.22 -1.17 8.48
N HIS A 35 -12.74 -2.41 8.52
CA HIS A 35 -13.58 -3.60 8.63
C HIS A 35 -14.44 -3.58 9.90
N ARG A 36 -13.85 -3.27 11.06
CA ARG A 36 -14.60 -3.15 12.32
C ARG A 36 -15.64 -2.02 12.28
N THR A 37 -15.28 -0.86 11.74
CA THR A 37 -16.22 0.28 11.63
C THR A 37 -17.39 -0.05 10.71
N ILE A 38 -17.14 -0.68 9.56
CA ILE A 38 -18.17 -1.09 8.62
C ILE A 38 -19.10 -2.13 9.26
N LEU A 39 -18.55 -3.18 9.87
CA LEU A 39 -19.35 -4.22 10.53
C LEU A 39 -20.19 -3.64 11.68
N ALA A 40 -19.60 -2.81 12.54
CA ALA A 40 -20.33 -2.16 13.62
C ALA A 40 -21.42 -1.20 13.12
N GLY A 41 -21.23 -0.61 11.93
CA GLY A 41 -22.26 0.18 11.25
C GLY A 41 -23.43 -0.69 10.79
N PHE A 42 -23.15 -1.86 10.21
CA PHE A 42 -24.18 -2.85 9.87
C PHE A 42 -24.91 -3.36 11.11
N ASP A 43 -24.19 -3.73 12.19
CA ASP A 43 -24.80 -4.17 13.45
C ASP A 43 -25.85 -3.19 13.95
N ARG A 44 -25.50 -1.91 14.03
CA ARG A 44 -26.42 -0.85 14.48
C ARG A 44 -27.59 -0.67 13.52
N LYS A 45 -27.34 -0.69 12.21
CA LYS A 45 -28.41 -0.53 11.22
C LYS A 45 -29.40 -1.69 11.26
N LEU A 46 -28.91 -2.93 11.33
CA LEU A 46 -29.73 -4.13 11.40
C LEU A 46 -30.58 -4.13 12.67
N LEU A 47 -29.98 -3.88 13.84
CA LEU A 47 -30.71 -3.78 15.10
C LEU A 47 -31.74 -2.66 15.12
N ALA A 48 -31.41 -1.48 14.56
CA ALA A 48 -32.35 -0.37 14.48
C ALA A 48 -33.55 -0.67 13.58
N LEU A 49 -33.33 -1.38 12.47
CA LEU A 49 -34.41 -1.75 11.55
C LEU A 49 -35.26 -2.87 12.12
N ALA A 50 -34.66 -3.93 12.66
CA ALA A 50 -35.39 -5.02 13.29
C ALA A 50 -36.14 -4.55 14.55
N GLY A 51 -35.51 -3.75 15.42
CA GLY A 51 -36.18 -3.17 16.59
C GLY A 51 -37.20 -2.09 16.22
N GLY A 52 -36.99 -1.38 15.11
CA GLY A 52 -37.97 -0.44 14.57
C GLY A 52 -39.22 -1.17 14.09
N THR A 53 -39.06 -2.31 13.40
CA THR A 53 -40.21 -3.10 12.91
C THR A 53 -40.97 -3.77 14.05
N THR A 54 -40.30 -4.24 15.11
CA THR A 54 -41.01 -4.78 16.29
C THR A 54 -41.93 -3.76 16.94
N ALA A 55 -41.55 -2.48 16.96
CA ALA A 55 -42.37 -1.41 17.53
C ALA A 55 -43.69 -1.14 16.77
N PHE A 56 -43.81 -1.60 15.53
CA PHE A 56 -45.02 -1.43 14.72
C PHE A 56 -45.88 -2.69 14.66
N ILE A 57 -45.42 -3.82 15.21
CA ILE A 57 -46.16 -5.09 15.21
C ILE A 57 -46.97 -5.19 16.50
N ASP A 58 -48.24 -5.57 16.37
CA ASP A 58 -49.03 -6.03 17.51
C ASP A 58 -48.56 -7.43 17.90
N ALA A 59 -47.83 -7.53 19.01
CA ALA A 59 -47.22 -8.76 19.48
C ALA A 59 -48.26 -9.79 19.91
N ASP A 60 -49.38 -9.39 20.51
CA ASP A 60 -50.43 -10.31 20.95
C ASP A 60 -51.16 -10.91 19.73
N ALA A 61 -51.44 -10.07 18.72
CA ALA A 61 -51.99 -10.54 17.44
C ALA A 61 -51.00 -11.44 16.69
N HIS A 62 -49.70 -11.14 16.75
CA HIS A 62 -48.65 -12.00 16.19
C HIS A 62 -48.61 -13.37 16.87
N ALA A 63 -48.63 -13.38 18.22
CA ALA A 63 -48.68 -14.60 19.01
C ALA A 63 -49.92 -15.46 18.71
N ALA A 64 -51.09 -14.83 18.52
CA ALA A 64 -52.31 -15.51 18.13
C ALA A 64 -52.24 -16.08 16.71
N TYR A 65 -51.69 -15.32 15.75
CA TYR A 65 -51.55 -15.76 14.36
C TYR A 65 -50.58 -16.92 14.21
N GLN A 66 -49.43 -16.88 14.87
CA GLN A 66 -48.38 -17.89 14.73
C GLN A 66 -48.69 -19.24 15.41
N ARG A 67 -49.86 -19.36 16.07
CA ARG A 67 -50.28 -20.59 16.73
C ARG A 67 -50.49 -21.67 15.68
N ARG A 68 -49.60 -22.67 15.69
CA ARG A 68 -49.71 -23.84 14.84
C ARG A 68 -50.94 -24.66 15.22
N ARG A 69 -51.66 -25.14 14.21
CA ARG A 69 -52.82 -26.02 14.38
C ARG A 69 -52.44 -27.47 14.12
N THR A 70 -53.11 -28.37 14.83
CA THR A 70 -53.11 -29.80 14.50
C THR A 70 -54.51 -30.17 14.06
N LEU A 71 -54.69 -30.62 12.83
CA LEU A 71 -56.00 -31.01 12.34
C LEU A 71 -56.28 -32.48 12.61
N SER A 72 -57.50 -32.71 13.08
CA SER A 72 -58.17 -33.99 13.23
C SER A 72 -59.45 -33.97 12.39
N ALA A 73 -60.02 -35.13 12.07
CA ALA A 73 -61.27 -35.25 11.30
C ALA A 73 -61.30 -34.35 10.03
N PHE A 74 -60.75 -34.85 8.92
CA PHE A 74 -60.54 -34.07 7.70
C PHE A 74 -61.38 -34.61 6.54
N CYS A 75 -61.95 -33.72 5.73
CA CYS A 75 -62.69 -34.08 4.53
C CYS A 75 -62.53 -33.03 3.43
N SER A 76 -63.00 -33.36 2.23
CA SER A 76 -63.22 -32.35 1.20
C SER A 76 -64.32 -31.36 1.61
N GLY A 77 -64.30 -30.18 1.04
CA GLY A 77 -65.30 -29.13 1.20
C GLY A 77 -65.82 -28.62 -0.15
N PRO A 78 -66.64 -27.56 -0.14
CA PRO A 78 -67.09 -26.90 -1.36
C PRO A 78 -65.89 -26.32 -2.14
N ASP A 79 -66.05 -26.26 -3.47
CA ASP A 79 -65.10 -25.63 -4.40
C ASP A 79 -63.64 -26.13 -4.30
N GLY A 80 -63.47 -27.38 -3.87
CA GLY A 80 -62.15 -28.02 -3.76
C GLY A 80 -61.36 -27.62 -2.51
N GLN A 81 -61.91 -26.79 -1.63
CA GLN A 81 -61.33 -26.55 -0.31
C GLN A 81 -61.34 -27.84 0.53
N LEU A 82 -60.50 -27.87 1.54
CA LEU A 82 -60.48 -28.93 2.53
C LEU A 82 -61.09 -28.41 3.83
N ILE A 83 -61.68 -29.28 4.64
CA ILE A 83 -62.26 -28.91 5.94
C ILE A 83 -61.69 -29.85 6.99
N GLY A 84 -61.22 -29.28 8.08
CA GLY A 84 -60.70 -30.04 9.21
C GLY A 84 -61.22 -29.49 10.53
N ARG A 85 -61.01 -30.26 11.59
CA ARG A 85 -61.21 -29.83 12.97
C ARG A 85 -59.86 -29.59 13.63
N ASP A 86 -59.65 -28.39 14.16
CA ASP A 86 -58.54 -28.12 15.05
C ASP A 86 -58.67 -29.02 16.30
N ALA A 87 -57.67 -29.86 16.54
CA ALA A 87 -57.65 -30.82 17.64
C ALA A 87 -57.57 -30.13 19.00
N ASP A 88 -56.95 -28.95 19.07
CA ASP A 88 -56.70 -28.24 20.32
C ASP A 88 -57.90 -27.37 20.71
N THR A 89 -58.49 -26.65 19.76
CA THR A 89 -59.68 -25.79 20.04
C THR A 89 -61.00 -26.51 19.84
N GLY A 90 -61.01 -27.58 19.04
CA GLY A 90 -62.21 -28.27 18.62
C GLY A 90 -62.98 -27.59 17.49
N GLU A 91 -62.48 -26.46 16.99
CA GLU A 91 -63.15 -25.64 15.98
C GLU A 91 -62.98 -26.21 14.57
N LEU A 92 -63.96 -25.99 13.71
CA LEU A 92 -63.89 -26.30 12.29
C LEU A 92 -63.20 -25.18 11.53
N VAL A 93 -62.28 -25.58 10.67
CA VAL A 93 -61.53 -24.70 9.78
C VAL A 93 -61.64 -25.17 8.34
N SER A 94 -61.72 -24.23 7.39
CA SER A 94 -61.42 -24.51 5.99
C SER A 94 -59.92 -24.38 5.76
N VAL A 95 -59.36 -25.20 4.89
CA VAL A 95 -57.95 -25.26 4.53
C VAL A 95 -57.84 -25.15 3.03
N ASP A 96 -57.03 -24.19 2.59
CA ASP A 96 -56.68 -24.05 1.18
C ASP A 96 -55.70 -25.17 0.79
N PRO A 97 -56.00 -26.01 -0.22
CA PRO A 97 -55.11 -27.10 -0.63
C PRO A 97 -53.77 -26.63 -1.22
N ASP A 98 -53.68 -25.39 -1.73
CA ASP A 98 -52.49 -24.91 -2.45
C ASP A 98 -51.42 -24.38 -1.50
N ASN A 99 -51.81 -23.65 -0.45
CA ASN A 99 -50.88 -23.08 0.54
C ASN A 99 -51.04 -23.66 1.97
N GLY A 100 -52.10 -24.43 2.22
CA GLY A 100 -52.42 -25.04 3.52
C GLY A 100 -52.90 -24.08 4.60
N GLY A 101 -53.18 -22.82 4.28
CA GLY A 101 -53.70 -21.84 5.23
C GLY A 101 -55.08 -22.21 5.75
N ALA A 102 -55.25 -22.24 7.08
CA ALA A 102 -56.52 -22.55 7.71
C ALA A 102 -57.29 -21.30 8.18
N ARG A 103 -58.59 -21.26 7.88
CA ARG A 103 -59.53 -20.22 8.30
C ARG A 103 -60.69 -20.79 9.09
N LEU A 104 -61.09 -20.11 10.15
CA LEU A 104 -62.22 -20.52 10.98
C LEU A 104 -63.53 -20.48 10.18
N LEU A 105 -64.31 -21.57 10.25
CA LEU A 105 -65.64 -21.60 9.68
C LEU A 105 -66.65 -20.84 10.57
N ALA A 106 -67.62 -20.19 9.93
CA ALA A 106 -68.62 -19.37 10.61
C ALA A 106 -69.60 -20.17 11.50
N PHE A 107 -69.69 -21.49 11.28
CA PHE A 107 -70.48 -22.40 12.08
C PHE A 107 -69.56 -23.38 12.81
N GLN A 108 -69.96 -23.79 14.00
CA GLN A 108 -69.20 -24.68 14.87
C GLN A 108 -70.11 -25.79 15.38
N PRO A 109 -69.57 -27.01 15.58
CA PRO A 109 -70.32 -28.14 16.12
C PRO A 109 -70.70 -27.89 17.58
N SER A 110 -71.80 -28.50 18.03
CA SER A 110 -72.25 -28.33 19.42
C SER A 110 -71.34 -29.04 20.43
N GLY A 111 -70.51 -29.97 19.95
CA GLY A 111 -69.59 -30.75 20.77
C GLY A 111 -68.41 -31.31 19.97
N PRO A 112 -67.58 -32.15 20.60
CA PRO A 112 -66.41 -32.72 19.94
C PRO A 112 -66.80 -33.61 18.77
N VAL A 113 -66.07 -33.49 17.66
CA VAL A 113 -66.31 -34.23 16.41
C VAL A 113 -65.21 -35.25 16.18
N ARG A 114 -65.60 -36.46 15.79
CA ARG A 114 -64.68 -37.58 15.47
C ARG A 114 -64.35 -37.65 13.98
N SER A 115 -65.33 -37.39 13.12
CA SER A 115 -65.20 -37.57 11.67
C SER A 115 -66.05 -36.54 10.94
N LEU A 116 -65.53 -36.06 9.81
CA LEU A 116 -66.20 -35.13 8.92
C LEU A 116 -66.40 -35.76 7.55
N ALA A 117 -67.50 -35.41 6.89
CA ALA A 117 -67.71 -35.74 5.49
C ALA A 117 -68.53 -34.63 4.81
N TYR A 118 -68.20 -34.32 3.56
CA TYR A 118 -68.94 -33.32 2.78
C TYR A 118 -69.63 -33.98 1.59
N SER A 119 -70.91 -33.67 1.40
CA SER A 119 -71.68 -34.13 0.25
C SER A 119 -71.96 -32.98 -0.70
N ASN A 120 -71.34 -33.03 -1.88
CA ASN A 120 -71.62 -32.10 -2.98
C ASN A 120 -73.08 -32.13 -3.42
N THR A 121 -73.72 -33.32 -3.40
CA THR A 121 -75.12 -33.48 -3.81
C THR A 121 -76.08 -32.83 -2.82
N LEU A 122 -75.76 -32.87 -1.53
CA LEU A 122 -76.60 -32.28 -0.48
C LEU A 122 -76.21 -30.83 -0.17
N GLY A 123 -75.04 -30.37 -0.61
CA GLY A 123 -74.47 -29.07 -0.21
C GLY A 123 -74.24 -28.95 1.29
N GLN A 124 -73.97 -30.09 1.96
CA GLN A 124 -73.93 -30.18 3.42
C GLN A 124 -72.64 -30.80 3.92
N LEU A 125 -72.09 -30.19 4.98
CA LEU A 125 -71.06 -30.80 5.82
C LEU A 125 -71.74 -31.64 6.90
N LEU A 126 -71.24 -32.85 7.07
CA LEU A 126 -71.71 -33.84 8.03
C LEU A 126 -70.62 -34.02 9.08
N ALA A 127 -70.93 -33.71 10.33
CA ALA A 127 -70.03 -33.89 11.46
C ALA A 127 -70.55 -34.98 12.39
N LEU A 128 -69.77 -36.05 12.52
CA LEU A 128 -70.07 -37.12 13.45
C LEU A 128 -69.51 -36.77 14.83
N SER A 129 -70.38 -36.76 15.83
CA SER A 129 -70.00 -36.55 17.23
C SER A 129 -68.94 -37.55 17.73
N ALA A 130 -68.21 -37.17 18.78
CA ALA A 130 -67.18 -38.00 19.39
C ALA A 130 -67.70 -39.34 19.95
N ALA A 131 -68.97 -39.43 20.30
CA ALA A 131 -69.61 -40.66 20.77
C ALA A 131 -70.10 -41.57 19.62
N GLY A 132 -70.16 -41.05 18.39
CA GLY A 132 -70.56 -41.79 17.20
C GLY A 132 -72.07 -42.00 17.06
N ASP A 133 -72.88 -41.35 17.87
CA ASP A 133 -74.34 -41.53 17.97
C ASP A 133 -75.15 -40.32 17.47
N LEU A 134 -74.51 -39.17 17.26
CA LEU A 134 -75.13 -37.97 16.71
C LEU A 134 -74.43 -37.54 15.42
N LEU A 135 -75.21 -37.22 14.38
CA LEU A 135 -74.77 -36.63 13.13
C LEU A 135 -75.31 -35.20 13.01
N GLU A 136 -74.40 -34.23 13.03
CA GLU A 136 -74.69 -32.82 12.81
C GLU A 136 -74.51 -32.45 11.34
N ARG A 137 -75.46 -31.68 10.81
CA ARG A 137 -75.49 -31.28 9.40
C ARG A 137 -75.46 -29.77 9.30
N PHE A 138 -74.51 -29.25 8.55
CA PHE A 138 -74.33 -27.83 8.27
C PHE A 138 -74.53 -27.57 6.79
N THR A 139 -75.34 -26.56 6.47
CA THR A 139 -75.53 -26.12 5.08
C THR A 139 -74.72 -24.85 4.85
N PHE A 140 -73.88 -24.83 3.81
CA PHE A 140 -73.17 -23.61 3.42
C PHE A 140 -74.13 -22.68 2.67
N LEU A 141 -74.60 -21.62 3.34
CA LEU A 141 -75.52 -20.59 2.81
C LEU A 141 -76.95 -21.10 2.48
N PRO A 142 -78.00 -20.26 2.63
CA PRO A 142 -77.98 -18.86 3.10
C PRO A 142 -78.09 -18.70 4.62
N ALA A 143 -78.33 -19.76 5.40
CA ALA A 143 -78.71 -19.65 6.82
C ALA A 143 -77.83 -20.43 7.81
N ASN A 144 -76.74 -21.07 7.36
CA ASN A 144 -75.83 -21.88 8.19
C ASN A 144 -76.59 -22.74 9.22
N THR A 145 -77.63 -23.44 8.75
CA THR A 145 -78.53 -24.18 9.62
C THR A 145 -77.86 -25.45 10.12
N LEU A 146 -77.79 -25.57 11.44
CA LEU A 146 -77.40 -26.79 12.13
C LEU A 146 -78.64 -27.67 12.34
N THR A 147 -78.64 -28.86 11.77
CA THR A 147 -79.61 -29.91 12.09
C THR A 147 -78.88 -31.11 12.67
N ALA A 148 -79.24 -31.52 13.88
CA ALA A 148 -78.65 -32.68 14.53
C ALA A 148 -79.63 -33.86 14.46
N VAL A 149 -79.12 -35.04 14.06
CA VAL A 149 -79.92 -36.25 13.90
C VAL A 149 -79.26 -37.38 14.68
N ALA A 150 -80.02 -38.04 15.55
CA ALA A 150 -79.54 -39.21 16.28
C ALA A 150 -79.44 -40.42 15.34
N LEU A 151 -78.33 -41.13 15.40
CA LEU A 151 -78.05 -42.30 14.59
C LEU A 151 -78.60 -43.57 15.26
N SER A 152 -79.18 -44.44 14.44
CA SER A 152 -79.68 -45.75 14.88
C SER A 152 -78.57 -46.77 15.19
N ALA A 153 -77.33 -46.49 14.81
CA ALA A 153 -76.14 -47.28 15.14
C ALA A 153 -74.95 -46.37 15.47
N LYS A 154 -74.02 -46.83 16.31
CA LYS A 154 -72.79 -46.10 16.62
C LYS A 154 -71.75 -46.28 15.52
N LEU A 155 -71.22 -45.17 15.03
CA LEU A 155 -70.23 -45.12 13.95
C LEU A 155 -68.85 -44.69 14.46
N ASP A 156 -67.81 -45.24 13.86
CA ASP A 156 -66.43 -44.84 14.06
C ASP A 156 -66.03 -43.70 13.13
N GLY A 157 -66.65 -43.61 11.95
CA GLY A 157 -66.53 -42.46 11.08
C GLY A 157 -67.52 -42.48 9.91
N VAL A 158 -67.49 -41.40 9.12
CA VAL A 158 -68.38 -41.16 7.98
C VAL A 158 -67.59 -40.71 6.75
N PHE A 159 -68.09 -41.04 5.56
CA PHE A 159 -67.56 -40.58 4.28
C PHE A 159 -68.67 -40.55 3.21
N VAL A 160 -68.40 -39.91 2.07
CA VAL A 160 -69.36 -39.82 0.96
C VAL A 160 -68.89 -40.64 -0.23
N ASP A 161 -69.80 -41.43 -0.81
CA ASP A 161 -69.62 -42.20 -2.05
C ASP A 161 -70.69 -41.75 -3.06
N GLY A 162 -70.31 -40.82 -3.95
CA GLY A 162 -71.24 -40.19 -4.89
C GLY A 162 -72.30 -39.38 -4.16
N ALA A 163 -73.57 -39.74 -4.34
CA ALA A 163 -74.69 -39.10 -3.65
C ALA A 163 -75.03 -39.73 -2.28
N SER A 164 -74.41 -40.87 -1.95
CA SER A 164 -74.71 -41.65 -0.75
C SER A 164 -73.73 -41.35 0.38
N VAL A 165 -74.26 -41.21 1.60
CA VAL A 165 -73.46 -41.11 2.82
C VAL A 165 -73.27 -42.51 3.40
N LYS A 166 -72.02 -42.85 3.69
CA LYS A 166 -71.65 -44.13 4.28
C LYS A 166 -70.93 -43.88 5.60
N GLY A 167 -71.05 -44.83 6.51
CA GLY A 167 -70.31 -44.87 7.76
C GLY A 167 -69.69 -46.24 7.96
N TRP A 168 -68.80 -46.34 8.93
CA TRP A 168 -68.25 -47.63 9.35
C TRP A 168 -68.32 -47.78 10.87
N SER A 169 -68.42 -49.02 11.32
CA SER A 169 -68.36 -49.41 12.74
C SER A 169 -67.53 -50.70 12.82
N GLY A 170 -66.35 -50.61 13.41
CA GLY A 170 -65.30 -51.63 13.28
C GLY A 170 -64.94 -51.87 11.82
N THR A 171 -65.27 -53.06 11.30
CA THR A 171 -65.07 -53.44 9.89
C THR A 171 -66.35 -53.38 9.06
N GLN A 172 -67.53 -53.19 9.67
CA GLN A 172 -68.80 -53.20 8.96
C GLN A 172 -69.07 -51.84 8.32
N LEU A 173 -69.39 -51.82 7.01
CA LEU A 173 -69.89 -50.61 6.35
C LEU A 173 -71.40 -50.48 6.51
N LEU A 174 -71.88 -49.26 6.71
CA LEU A 174 -73.30 -48.92 6.83
C LEU A 174 -73.65 -47.80 5.85
N GLN A 175 -74.81 -47.91 5.21
CA GLN A 175 -75.45 -46.79 4.54
C GLN A 175 -76.12 -45.92 5.60
N VAL A 176 -75.86 -44.61 5.56
CA VAL A 176 -76.42 -43.65 6.52
C VAL A 176 -77.40 -42.74 5.78
N GLU A 177 -78.64 -42.69 6.24
CA GLU A 177 -79.64 -41.74 5.73
C GLU A 177 -79.56 -40.43 6.53
N PRO A 178 -79.00 -39.33 5.98
CA PRO A 178 -78.67 -38.12 6.76
C PRO A 178 -79.91 -37.36 7.27
N SER A 179 -81.08 -37.61 6.66
CA SER A 179 -82.34 -36.99 7.04
C SER A 179 -82.99 -37.62 8.28
N THR A 180 -82.84 -38.94 8.45
CA THR A 180 -83.52 -39.72 9.49
C THR A 180 -82.57 -40.35 10.52
N GLY A 181 -81.28 -40.48 10.20
CA GLY A 181 -80.29 -41.16 11.03
C GLY A 181 -80.36 -42.68 10.97
N ALA A 182 -81.15 -43.24 10.04
CA ALA A 182 -81.20 -44.67 9.81
C ALA A 182 -79.87 -45.19 9.26
N CYS A 183 -79.36 -46.27 9.85
CA CYS A 183 -78.11 -46.92 9.49
C CYS A 183 -78.39 -48.36 9.06
N THR A 184 -78.12 -48.69 7.79
CA THR A 184 -78.37 -50.02 7.22
C THR A 184 -77.06 -50.68 6.87
N ALA A 185 -76.78 -51.88 7.41
CA ALA A 185 -75.55 -52.61 7.11
C ALA A 185 -75.46 -52.98 5.62
N LEU A 186 -74.30 -52.74 5.02
CA LEU A 186 -73.99 -53.12 3.64
C LEU A 186 -73.34 -54.51 3.58
N PRO A 187 -73.47 -55.26 2.47
CA PRO A 187 -72.80 -56.55 2.32
C PRO A 187 -71.27 -56.44 2.32
N THR A 188 -70.74 -55.27 1.98
CA THR A 188 -69.31 -54.98 1.94
C THR A 188 -68.74 -54.82 3.36
N VAL A 189 -67.66 -55.56 3.65
CA VAL A 189 -66.94 -55.50 4.93
C VAL A 189 -65.51 -55.04 4.66
N LEU A 190 -64.99 -54.15 5.50
CA LEU A 190 -63.61 -53.70 5.45
C LEU A 190 -62.67 -54.83 5.90
N PRO A 191 -61.50 -54.98 5.26
CA PRO A 191 -60.58 -56.08 5.55
C PRO A 191 -59.95 -55.94 6.95
N VAL A 192 -59.77 -54.71 7.41
CA VAL A 192 -59.22 -54.34 8.72
C VAL A 192 -59.91 -53.07 9.23
N PRO A 193 -59.89 -52.80 10.55
CA PRO A 193 -60.30 -51.51 11.09
C PRO A 193 -59.45 -50.37 10.50
N VAL A 194 -60.09 -49.24 10.19
CA VAL A 194 -59.47 -48.07 9.56
C VAL A 194 -59.64 -46.83 10.43
N ALA A 195 -58.62 -45.98 10.48
CA ALA A 195 -58.67 -44.70 11.20
C ALA A 195 -59.44 -43.63 10.41
N ALA A 196 -59.28 -43.62 9.09
CA ALA A 196 -59.98 -42.75 8.17
C ALA A 196 -60.21 -43.46 6.84
N LEU A 197 -61.26 -43.06 6.12
CA LEU A 197 -61.66 -43.66 4.86
C LEU A 197 -62.23 -42.58 3.95
N CYS A 198 -61.81 -42.55 2.68
CA CYS A 198 -62.41 -41.67 1.68
C CYS A 198 -62.56 -42.39 0.33
N ARG A 199 -63.32 -41.76 -0.58
CA ARG A 199 -63.42 -42.16 -1.98
C ARG A 199 -62.76 -41.09 -2.86
N PRO A 200 -61.54 -41.32 -3.38
CA PRO A 200 -60.94 -40.42 -4.35
C PRO A 200 -61.63 -40.54 -5.71
N PRO A 201 -61.82 -39.44 -6.47
CA PRO A 201 -62.45 -39.50 -7.78
C PRO A 201 -61.61 -40.27 -8.82
N ALA A 202 -60.28 -40.30 -8.65
CA ALA A 202 -59.35 -40.97 -9.57
C ALA A 202 -59.28 -42.51 -9.39
N PHE A 203 -59.95 -43.07 -8.38
CA PHE A 203 -59.87 -44.50 -8.05
C PHE A 203 -61.25 -45.10 -7.80
N ASP A 204 -61.60 -46.18 -8.50
CA ASP A 204 -62.87 -46.87 -8.30
C ASP A 204 -62.83 -47.83 -7.09
N GLY A 205 -62.72 -47.25 -5.90
CA GLY A 205 -62.65 -47.96 -4.63
C GLY A 205 -62.54 -46.99 -3.46
N PHE A 206 -62.04 -47.48 -2.33
CA PHE A 206 -61.80 -46.70 -1.13
C PHE A 206 -60.31 -46.64 -0.81
N VAL A 207 -59.87 -45.48 -0.31
CA VAL A 207 -58.54 -45.30 0.25
C VAL A 207 -58.69 -45.00 1.73
N GLY A 208 -58.03 -45.81 2.56
CA GLY A 208 -58.09 -45.72 4.01
C GLY A 208 -56.72 -45.60 4.65
N LEU A 209 -56.70 -45.13 5.89
CA LEU A 209 -55.53 -45.24 6.78
C LEU A 209 -55.74 -46.42 7.73
N SER A 210 -54.68 -47.17 7.98
CA SER A 210 -54.67 -48.20 9.03
C SER A 210 -55.02 -47.61 10.41
N ALA A 211 -55.50 -48.43 11.33
CA ALA A 211 -55.92 -47.98 12.67
C ALA A 211 -54.80 -47.30 13.49
N ASP A 212 -53.54 -47.66 13.21
CA ASP A 212 -52.33 -47.08 13.80
C ASP A 212 -51.74 -45.91 12.97
N CYS A 213 -52.39 -45.53 11.86
CA CYS A 213 -51.97 -44.46 10.95
C CYS A 213 -50.57 -44.66 10.34
N THR A 214 -50.09 -45.91 10.20
CA THR A 214 -48.75 -46.22 9.65
C THR A 214 -48.79 -46.68 8.18
N ALA A 215 -49.97 -47.04 7.66
CA ALA A 215 -50.12 -47.56 6.32
C ALA A 215 -51.37 -47.05 5.61
N VAL A 216 -51.26 -46.93 4.30
CA VAL A 216 -52.37 -46.62 3.38
C VAL A 216 -52.92 -47.93 2.84
N LEU A 217 -54.24 -48.05 2.90
CA LEU A 217 -55.00 -49.21 2.45
C LEU A 217 -55.79 -48.84 1.20
N ARG A 218 -55.60 -49.58 0.11
CA ARG A 218 -56.44 -49.46 -1.09
C ARG A 218 -57.40 -50.64 -1.13
N ILE A 219 -58.69 -50.34 -1.16
CA ILE A 219 -59.77 -51.31 -1.03
C ILE A 219 -60.69 -51.15 -2.25
N ASP A 220 -61.15 -52.23 -2.87
CA ASP A 220 -62.13 -52.16 -3.95
C ASP A 220 -63.57 -51.91 -3.42
N ARG A 221 -64.55 -51.76 -4.31
CA ARG A 221 -65.95 -51.53 -3.91
C ARG A 221 -66.58 -52.73 -3.19
N GLN A 222 -66.02 -53.92 -3.36
CA GLN A 222 -66.47 -55.16 -2.74
C GLN A 222 -65.83 -55.38 -1.36
N GLY A 223 -64.93 -54.50 -0.91
CA GLY A 223 -64.28 -54.58 0.40
C GLY A 223 -63.02 -55.44 0.40
N LYS A 224 -62.53 -55.87 -0.77
CA LYS A 224 -61.28 -56.61 -0.88
C LYS A 224 -60.10 -55.64 -0.79
N LEU A 225 -59.14 -55.99 0.06
CA LEU A 225 -57.86 -55.30 0.13
C LEU A 225 -57.07 -55.53 -1.17
N LEU A 226 -56.75 -54.46 -1.89
CA LEU A 226 -55.93 -54.51 -3.09
C LEU A 226 -54.44 -54.37 -2.74
N THR A 227 -54.09 -53.35 -1.96
CA THR A 227 -52.71 -53.09 -1.52
C THR A 227 -52.67 -52.49 -0.12
N THR A 228 -51.56 -52.73 0.56
CA THR A 228 -51.18 -52.06 1.81
C THR A 228 -49.79 -51.49 1.63
N THR A 229 -49.68 -50.18 1.74
CA THR A 229 -48.42 -49.47 1.51
C THR A 229 -48.05 -48.71 2.78
N ALA A 230 -46.86 -48.97 3.32
CA ALA A 230 -46.37 -48.24 4.49
C ALA A 230 -46.15 -46.77 4.15
N LEU A 231 -46.49 -45.87 5.07
CA LEU A 231 -46.21 -44.45 4.94
C LEU A 231 -44.73 -44.17 5.20
N ASP A 232 -44.07 -43.52 4.25
CA ASP A 232 -42.71 -43.02 4.46
C ASP A 232 -42.76 -41.70 5.23
N LEU A 233 -42.66 -41.79 6.56
CA LEU A 233 -42.72 -40.63 7.45
C LEU A 233 -41.39 -39.87 7.53
N GLY A 234 -40.29 -40.39 6.95
CA GLY A 234 -38.96 -39.79 6.96
C GLY A 234 -38.29 -39.72 8.34
N ALA A 235 -36.97 -39.92 8.41
CA ALA A 235 -36.21 -39.90 9.68
C ALA A 235 -36.04 -38.49 10.30
N ASP A 236 -36.20 -37.42 9.50
CA ASP A 236 -35.86 -36.03 9.84
C ASP A 236 -37.08 -35.15 10.18
N SER A 237 -38.28 -35.75 10.22
CA SER A 237 -39.54 -35.06 10.46
C SER A 237 -40.10 -35.45 11.83
N PRO A 238 -39.95 -34.61 12.88
CA PRO A 238 -40.70 -34.77 14.13
C PRO A 238 -42.16 -34.32 13.91
N ARG A 239 -42.80 -34.85 12.85
CA ARG A 239 -44.19 -34.57 12.55
C ARG A 239 -45.03 -35.61 13.30
N PRO A 240 -46.01 -35.23 14.13
CA PRO A 240 -46.99 -36.18 14.61
C PRO A 240 -47.63 -36.88 13.40
N ALA A 241 -47.77 -38.20 13.49
CA ALA A 241 -48.31 -39.02 12.42
C ALA A 241 -49.64 -38.42 11.91
N PRO A 242 -49.88 -38.39 10.60
CA PRO A 242 -51.13 -37.89 10.06
C PRO A 242 -52.29 -38.69 10.65
N HIS A 243 -53.30 -37.98 11.16
CA HIS A 243 -54.41 -38.60 11.88
C HIS A 243 -55.60 -38.90 10.95
N THR A 244 -55.60 -38.34 9.75
CA THR A 244 -56.77 -38.32 8.88
C THR A 244 -56.38 -38.06 7.43
N LEU A 245 -57.31 -38.36 6.51
CA LEU A 245 -57.10 -38.31 5.08
C LEU A 245 -58.32 -37.73 4.37
N ALA A 246 -58.11 -36.99 3.29
CA ALA A 246 -59.18 -36.52 2.42
C ALA A 246 -58.72 -36.51 0.95
N ALA A 247 -59.66 -36.69 0.04
CA ALA A 247 -59.42 -36.48 -1.39
C ALA A 247 -60.01 -35.14 -1.82
N SER A 248 -59.21 -34.29 -2.47
CA SER A 248 -59.71 -33.09 -3.16
C SER A 248 -59.11 -33.01 -4.55
N GLY A 249 -59.97 -32.84 -5.56
CA GLY A 249 -59.56 -32.99 -6.96
C GLY A 249 -58.92 -34.35 -7.22
N GLU A 250 -57.79 -34.38 -7.91
CA GLU A 250 -57.02 -35.60 -8.19
C GLU A 250 -56.03 -35.97 -7.06
N SER A 251 -55.88 -35.10 -6.06
CA SER A 251 -54.89 -35.26 -5.00
C SER A 251 -55.48 -35.87 -3.74
N LEU A 252 -54.68 -36.69 -3.07
CA LEU A 252 -54.98 -37.21 -1.75
C LEU A 252 -54.13 -36.46 -0.73
N PHE A 253 -54.78 -35.95 0.31
CA PHE A 253 -54.15 -35.16 1.35
C PHE A 253 -54.20 -35.92 2.68
N LEU A 254 -53.11 -35.82 3.41
CA LEU A 254 -53.01 -36.21 4.81
C LEU A 254 -52.94 -34.95 5.67
N ALA A 255 -53.64 -34.99 6.80
CA ALA A 255 -53.66 -33.89 7.75
C ALA A 255 -53.30 -34.38 9.16
N GLY A 256 -52.63 -33.50 9.90
CA GLY A 256 -52.08 -33.72 11.24
C GLY A 256 -51.53 -32.37 11.72
N ALA A 257 -50.24 -32.28 12.07
CA ALA A 257 -49.59 -30.97 12.29
C ALA A 257 -49.20 -30.25 11.00
N ALA A 258 -49.28 -30.93 9.85
CA ALA A 258 -49.03 -30.36 8.54
C ALA A 258 -50.00 -30.95 7.52
N LEU A 259 -50.34 -30.17 6.50
CA LEU A 259 -50.99 -30.67 5.30
C LEU A 259 -49.92 -31.28 4.39
N THR A 260 -50.11 -32.49 3.90
CA THR A 260 -49.15 -33.11 2.97
C THR A 260 -49.88 -33.95 1.92
N THR A 261 -49.41 -33.90 0.68
CA THR A 261 -49.96 -34.72 -0.41
C THR A 261 -49.36 -36.12 -0.35
N LEU A 262 -50.20 -37.13 -0.56
CA LEU A 262 -49.86 -38.55 -0.52
C LEU A 262 -50.00 -39.17 -1.91
N ASP A 263 -48.95 -39.87 -2.35
CA ASP A 263 -49.08 -40.84 -3.45
C ASP A 263 -49.57 -42.19 -2.88
N PRO A 264 -50.81 -42.61 -3.17
CA PRO A 264 -51.38 -43.84 -2.61
C PRO A 264 -50.74 -45.12 -3.17
N ALA A 265 -49.98 -45.06 -4.27
CA ALA A 265 -49.31 -46.23 -4.83
C ALA A 265 -47.97 -46.51 -4.11
N THR A 266 -47.20 -45.46 -3.85
CA THR A 266 -45.85 -45.56 -3.27
C THR A 266 -45.80 -45.33 -1.77
N GLY A 267 -46.81 -44.66 -1.19
CA GLY A 267 -46.81 -44.25 0.21
C GLY A 267 -45.91 -43.06 0.50
N GLN A 268 -45.35 -42.43 -0.55
CA GLN A 268 -44.49 -41.25 -0.42
C GLN A 268 -45.31 -40.00 -0.13
N LEU A 269 -44.75 -39.16 0.73
CA LEU A 269 -45.29 -37.87 1.12
C LEU A 269 -44.49 -36.75 0.45
N ASP A 270 -45.19 -35.81 -0.19
CA ASP A 270 -44.54 -34.64 -0.77
C ASP A 270 -44.18 -33.62 0.33
N SER A 271 -43.01 -33.79 0.92
CA SER A 271 -42.51 -32.90 1.96
C SER A 271 -42.22 -31.48 1.48
N ALA A 272 -42.00 -31.26 0.17
CA ALA A 272 -41.70 -29.95 -0.39
C ALA A 272 -42.94 -29.05 -0.46
N ARG A 273 -44.14 -29.64 -0.56
CA ARG A 273 -45.43 -28.94 -0.53
C ARG A 273 -46.13 -29.01 0.84
N ALA A 274 -45.42 -29.46 1.87
CA ALA A 274 -46.04 -29.62 3.17
C ALA A 274 -46.27 -28.25 3.84
N ALA A 275 -47.53 -27.94 4.13
CA ALA A 275 -47.88 -26.72 4.85
C ALA A 275 -47.93 -27.01 6.36
N THR A 276 -46.86 -26.64 7.07
CA THR A 276 -46.75 -26.85 8.52
C THR A 276 -47.57 -25.83 9.30
N GLY A 277 -48.37 -26.28 10.26
CA GLY A 277 -49.05 -25.41 11.22
C GLY A 277 -50.28 -24.64 10.69
N TYR A 278 -50.60 -24.75 9.41
CA TYR A 278 -51.82 -24.20 8.78
C TYR A 278 -51.99 -22.68 8.91
N LEU A 279 -50.91 -21.93 8.68
CA LEU A 279 -50.91 -20.47 8.75
C LEU A 279 -51.40 -19.85 7.43
N ASP A 280 -52.37 -18.93 7.52
CA ASP A 280 -53.04 -18.33 6.36
C ASP A 280 -52.38 -17.01 5.92
N ASP A 281 -51.83 -16.99 4.71
CA ASP A 281 -51.15 -15.85 4.09
C ASP A 281 -52.12 -14.80 3.51
N GLN A 282 -53.42 -15.06 3.52
CA GLN A 282 -54.46 -14.08 3.15
C GLN A 282 -55.19 -13.53 4.38
N SER A 283 -54.79 -13.94 5.59
CA SER A 283 -55.37 -13.40 6.80
C SER A 283 -55.18 -11.88 6.87
N ALA A 284 -56.15 -11.17 7.45
CA ALA A 284 -56.06 -9.72 7.62
C ALA A 284 -54.80 -9.32 8.39
N PHE A 285 -54.43 -10.10 9.42
CA PHE A 285 -53.18 -9.91 10.15
C PHE A 285 -51.97 -9.94 9.21
N TYR A 286 -51.78 -11.04 8.47
CA TYR A 286 -50.62 -11.20 7.61
C TYR A 286 -50.52 -10.12 6.54
N PHE A 287 -51.64 -9.82 5.87
CA PHE A 287 -51.69 -8.80 4.82
C PHE A 287 -51.36 -7.40 5.36
N ASN A 288 -51.91 -7.03 6.52
CA ASN A 288 -51.72 -5.70 7.12
C ASN A 288 -50.26 -5.43 7.50
N TYR A 289 -49.51 -6.45 7.93
CA TYR A 289 -48.10 -6.30 8.32
C TYR A 289 -47.12 -6.53 7.18
N ARG A 290 -47.47 -7.37 6.20
CA ARG A 290 -46.58 -7.68 5.07
C ARG A 290 -46.28 -6.47 4.20
N VAL A 291 -47.28 -5.63 3.90
CA VAL A 291 -47.08 -4.45 3.04
C VAL A 291 -46.07 -3.46 3.65
N PRO A 292 -46.19 -3.04 4.94
CA PRO A 292 -45.16 -2.27 5.61
C PRO A 292 -43.78 -2.92 5.62
N PHE A 293 -43.70 -4.25 5.80
CA PHE A 293 -42.43 -4.98 5.78
C PHE A 293 -41.72 -4.87 4.43
N ILE A 294 -42.45 -5.01 3.31
CA ILE A 294 -41.91 -4.81 1.96
C ILE A 294 -41.36 -3.39 1.82
N ALA A 295 -42.13 -2.38 2.22
CA ALA A 295 -41.75 -0.98 2.11
C ALA A 295 -40.51 -0.64 2.96
N ILE A 296 -40.43 -1.13 4.20
CA ILE A 296 -39.28 -0.91 5.09
C ILE A 296 -38.03 -1.59 4.53
N ARG A 297 -38.15 -2.84 4.06
CA ARG A 297 -37.05 -3.60 3.44
C ARG A 297 -36.46 -2.85 2.24
N GLU A 298 -37.32 -2.38 1.34
CA GLU A 298 -36.92 -1.65 0.13
C GLU A 298 -36.27 -0.31 0.47
N ALA A 299 -36.91 0.49 1.33
CA ALA A 299 -36.40 1.80 1.73
C ALA A 299 -35.06 1.70 2.48
N ALA A 300 -34.87 0.64 3.27
CA ALA A 300 -33.64 0.41 4.02
C ALA A 300 -32.56 -0.34 3.21
N HIS A 301 -32.87 -0.81 2.00
CA HIS A 301 -32.01 -1.67 1.18
C HIS A 301 -31.54 -2.93 1.92
N LEU A 302 -32.46 -3.56 2.66
CA LEU A 302 -32.21 -4.87 3.26
C LEU A 302 -32.40 -5.98 2.22
N THR A 303 -31.64 -7.07 2.36
CA THR A 303 -31.86 -8.26 1.54
C THR A 303 -33.16 -8.93 1.98
N PHE A 304 -33.30 -9.16 3.29
CA PHE A 304 -34.45 -9.79 3.91
C PHE A 304 -34.90 -9.00 5.14
N LEU A 305 -36.22 -8.99 5.37
CA LEU A 305 -36.85 -8.48 6.57
C LEU A 305 -38.06 -9.36 6.88
N TYR A 306 -38.05 -10.02 8.01
CA TYR A 306 -39.02 -11.06 8.35
C TYR A 306 -39.21 -11.18 9.86
N THR A 307 -40.18 -11.99 10.27
CA THR A 307 -40.29 -12.48 11.64
C THR A 307 -40.23 -13.99 11.65
N TYR A 308 -39.64 -14.55 12.70
CA TYR A 308 -39.49 -15.98 12.86
C TYR A 308 -39.56 -16.37 14.34
N VAL A 309 -39.81 -17.64 14.59
CA VAL A 309 -39.80 -18.23 15.94
C VAL A 309 -38.78 -19.35 15.98
N TYR A 310 -37.99 -19.39 17.05
CA TYR A 310 -37.10 -20.50 17.34
C TYR A 310 -37.89 -21.66 17.95
N ALA A 311 -37.88 -22.80 17.26
CA ALA A 311 -38.66 -23.99 17.60
C ALA A 311 -37.87 -25.03 18.43
N GLY A 312 -36.60 -24.78 18.72
CA GLY A 312 -35.71 -25.72 19.42
C GLY A 312 -34.65 -26.33 18.49
N ASP A 313 -33.61 -26.91 19.09
CA ASP A 313 -32.44 -27.47 18.40
C ASP A 313 -31.82 -26.49 17.39
N ASP A 314 -31.95 -26.76 16.10
CA ASP A 314 -31.51 -25.91 14.99
C ASP A 314 -32.69 -25.35 14.17
N ARG A 315 -33.93 -25.51 14.63
CA ARG A 315 -35.13 -25.22 13.83
C ARG A 315 -35.70 -23.84 14.11
N ILE A 316 -36.10 -23.17 13.03
CA ILE A 316 -36.94 -21.98 13.06
C ILE A 316 -38.11 -22.14 12.11
N TYR A 317 -39.11 -21.30 12.26
CA TYR A 317 -40.11 -21.10 11.22
C TYR A 317 -40.44 -19.63 11.03
N TYR A 318 -40.70 -19.26 9.78
CA TYR A 318 -41.05 -17.90 9.40
C TYR A 318 -42.54 -17.62 9.66
N VAL A 319 -42.88 -16.39 10.05
CA VAL A 319 -44.26 -15.97 10.31
C VAL A 319 -44.69 -14.84 9.39
N LEU A 320 -43.88 -13.78 9.30
CA LEU A 320 -44.06 -12.67 8.36
C LEU A 320 -42.81 -12.57 7.49
N ASP A 321 -42.97 -12.36 6.20
CA ASP A 321 -41.85 -12.17 5.27
C ASP A 321 -42.14 -11.02 4.29
N GLY A 322 -41.26 -10.01 4.34
CA GLY A 322 -41.29 -8.82 3.48
C GLY A 322 -40.63 -8.99 2.12
N THR A 323 -40.23 -10.20 1.74
CA THR A 323 -39.65 -10.46 0.42
C THR A 323 -40.72 -10.74 -0.63
N VAL A 324 -40.33 -10.58 -1.90
CA VAL A 324 -41.19 -10.74 -3.07
C VAL A 324 -40.45 -11.61 -4.10
N GLY A 325 -41.18 -12.50 -4.76
CA GLY A 325 -40.63 -13.42 -5.76
C GLY A 325 -40.25 -14.77 -5.17
N GLU A 326 -39.32 -15.48 -5.83
CA GLU A 326 -38.96 -16.87 -5.51
C GLU A 326 -38.35 -17.06 -4.11
N LYS A 327 -37.81 -15.99 -3.52
CA LYS A 327 -37.22 -16.00 -2.17
C LYS A 327 -38.25 -15.79 -1.06
N HIS A 328 -39.53 -15.68 -1.41
CA HIS A 328 -40.62 -15.52 -0.46
C HIS A 328 -40.89 -16.82 0.29
N SER A 329 -40.79 -16.76 1.61
CA SER A 329 -41.18 -17.85 2.50
C SER A 329 -42.65 -17.69 2.90
N LEU A 330 -43.41 -18.76 2.74
CA LEU A 330 -44.79 -18.82 3.24
C LEU A 330 -44.81 -18.84 4.78
N PRO A 331 -45.89 -18.35 5.41
CA PRO A 331 -46.09 -18.49 6.85
C PRO A 331 -46.00 -19.95 7.30
N GLY A 332 -45.20 -20.20 8.33
CA GLY A 332 -45.02 -21.53 8.92
C GLY A 332 -43.93 -22.35 8.24
N ALA A 333 -43.31 -21.86 7.15
CA ALA A 333 -42.19 -22.51 6.50
C ALA A 333 -41.03 -22.73 7.49
N ASP A 334 -40.60 -23.98 7.63
CA ASP A 334 -39.51 -24.40 8.51
C ASP A 334 -38.14 -24.17 7.83
N ASP A 335 -37.15 -23.75 8.61
CA ASP A 335 -35.75 -23.57 8.16
C ASP A 335 -34.78 -24.02 9.27
N ARG A 336 -33.49 -24.20 8.91
CA ARG A 336 -32.43 -24.64 9.82
C ARG A 336 -31.39 -23.54 10.02
N ILE A 337 -31.06 -23.27 11.28
CA ILE A 337 -29.99 -22.37 11.68
C ILE A 337 -28.64 -23.08 11.45
N PRO A 338 -27.68 -22.46 10.75
CA PRO A 338 -26.50 -23.16 10.22
C PRO A 338 -25.44 -23.57 11.25
N ASN A 339 -25.40 -22.97 12.45
CA ASN A 339 -24.34 -23.24 13.43
C ASN A 339 -24.78 -22.93 14.87
N GLN A 340 -24.03 -23.50 15.82
CA GLN A 340 -24.29 -23.36 17.25
C GLN A 340 -24.27 -21.89 17.73
N GLU A 341 -23.38 -21.05 17.21
CA GLU A 341 -23.32 -19.64 17.64
C GLU A 341 -24.61 -18.88 17.29
N SER A 342 -25.21 -19.16 16.14
CA SER A 342 -26.51 -18.59 15.75
C SER A 342 -27.68 -19.20 16.49
N ILE A 343 -27.60 -20.49 16.84
CA ILE A 343 -28.57 -21.13 17.72
C ILE A 343 -28.57 -20.43 19.07
N ASP A 344 -27.39 -20.28 19.68
CA ASP A 344 -27.22 -19.57 20.95
C ASP A 344 -27.70 -18.10 20.84
N GLY A 345 -27.45 -17.46 19.70
CA GLY A 345 -27.94 -16.12 19.38
C GLY A 345 -29.47 -16.00 19.36
N ALA A 346 -30.14 -16.88 18.62
CA ALA A 346 -31.60 -16.95 18.55
C ALA A 346 -32.22 -17.30 19.91
N GLN A 347 -31.64 -18.27 20.63
CA GLN A 347 -32.06 -18.64 21.99
C GLN A 347 -31.96 -17.45 22.95
N ARG A 348 -30.84 -16.70 22.90
CA ARG A 348 -30.66 -15.50 23.75
C ARG A 348 -31.66 -14.40 23.39
N ALA A 349 -31.97 -14.22 22.11
CA ALA A 349 -32.96 -13.25 21.69
C ALA A 349 -34.36 -13.65 22.17
N GLN A 350 -34.76 -14.91 21.97
CA GLN A 350 -36.10 -15.38 22.32
C GLN A 350 -36.28 -15.52 23.83
N PHE A 351 -35.45 -16.31 24.50
CA PHE A 351 -35.67 -16.66 25.91
C PHE A 351 -35.17 -15.60 26.90
N LEU A 352 -34.15 -14.80 26.54
CA LEU A 352 -33.62 -13.75 27.43
C LEU A 352 -34.06 -12.34 27.01
N GLY A 353 -34.77 -12.18 25.89
CA GLY A 353 -35.17 -10.87 25.37
C GLY A 353 -33.98 -9.98 25.01
N ARG A 354 -32.82 -10.56 24.67
CA ARG A 354 -31.60 -9.80 24.36
C ARG A 354 -31.33 -9.79 22.86
N PRO A 355 -31.44 -8.63 22.18
CA PRO A 355 -31.13 -8.53 20.77
C PRO A 355 -29.74 -9.07 20.46
N TRP A 356 -29.63 -9.73 19.30
CA TRP A 356 -28.40 -10.34 18.86
C TRP A 356 -28.17 -10.08 17.36
N VAL A 357 -26.92 -10.07 16.94
CA VAL A 357 -26.54 -9.97 15.53
C VAL A 357 -25.48 -11.02 15.26
N SER A 358 -25.69 -11.80 14.20
CA SER A 358 -24.78 -12.85 13.80
C SER A 358 -23.46 -12.29 13.28
N PRO A 359 -22.36 -13.05 13.41
CA PRO A 359 -21.20 -12.82 12.56
C PRO A 359 -21.58 -13.12 11.08
N LEU A 360 -20.62 -12.88 10.18
CA LEU A 360 -20.80 -13.23 8.77
C LEU A 360 -20.88 -14.74 8.61
N GLN A 361 -22.00 -15.23 8.08
CA GLN A 361 -22.28 -16.65 8.01
C GLN A 361 -22.91 -17.03 6.68
N HIS A 362 -22.61 -18.25 6.22
CA HIS A 362 -23.21 -18.80 5.03
C HIS A 362 -24.44 -19.61 5.40
N TRP A 363 -25.57 -19.26 4.81
CA TRP A 363 -26.82 -20.01 4.86
C TRP A 363 -26.99 -20.77 3.55
N GLU A 364 -27.33 -22.05 3.61
CA GLU A 364 -27.41 -22.91 2.42
C GLU A 364 -28.35 -22.33 1.34
N GLN A 365 -29.51 -21.83 1.76
CA GLN A 365 -30.52 -21.29 0.84
C GLN A 365 -30.33 -19.80 0.53
N TRP A 366 -29.66 -19.07 1.41
CA TRP A 366 -29.71 -17.60 1.41
C TRP A 366 -28.37 -16.90 1.12
N GLY A 367 -27.25 -17.63 1.13
CA GLY A 367 -25.93 -17.11 0.82
C GLY A 367 -25.21 -16.53 2.04
N LEU A 368 -24.29 -15.57 1.81
CA LEU A 368 -23.45 -15.01 2.87
C LEU A 368 -24.13 -13.82 3.56
N LEU A 369 -24.77 -14.10 4.69
CA LEU A 369 -25.60 -13.15 5.42
C LEU A 369 -24.96 -12.65 6.70
N LYS A 370 -25.40 -11.45 7.07
CA LYS A 370 -25.35 -10.94 8.44
C LYS A 370 -26.77 -10.67 8.88
N THR A 371 -27.18 -11.33 9.96
CA THR A 371 -28.56 -11.42 10.41
C THR A 371 -28.69 -10.79 11.78
N SER A 372 -29.69 -9.95 11.98
CA SER A 372 -30.08 -9.51 13.31
C SER A 372 -31.27 -10.31 13.81
N SER A 373 -31.41 -10.40 15.12
CA SER A 373 -32.53 -11.09 15.78
C SER A 373 -32.95 -10.24 16.95
N PHE A 374 -34.10 -9.59 16.79
CA PHE A 374 -34.64 -8.64 17.76
C PHE A 374 -35.93 -9.19 18.37
N PRO A 375 -36.07 -9.25 19.71
CA PRO A 375 -37.27 -9.80 20.35
C PRO A 375 -38.51 -8.95 20.09
N ILE A 376 -39.63 -9.62 19.84
CA ILE A 376 -40.99 -9.06 19.81
C ILE A 376 -41.66 -9.45 21.14
N PRO A 377 -41.67 -8.56 22.15
CA PRO A 377 -42.32 -8.84 23.43
C PRO A 377 -43.83 -8.62 23.35
N ASP A 378 -44.61 -9.53 23.97
CA ASP A 378 -46.04 -9.34 24.23
C ASP A 378 -46.29 -8.31 25.35
N ALA A 379 -47.56 -8.08 25.68
CA ALA A 379 -47.96 -7.18 26.76
C ALA A 379 -47.40 -7.57 28.14
N ASP A 380 -47.12 -8.87 28.36
CA ASP A 380 -46.53 -9.42 29.58
C ASP A 380 -44.99 -9.37 29.59
N GLY A 381 -44.38 -8.85 28.52
CA GLY A 381 -42.93 -8.75 28.35
C GLY A 381 -42.26 -10.07 27.96
N ARG A 382 -43.03 -11.09 27.55
CA ARG A 382 -42.51 -12.37 27.04
C ARG A 382 -42.27 -12.24 25.55
N THR A 383 -41.10 -12.69 25.08
CA THR A 383 -40.81 -12.70 23.65
C THR A 383 -41.66 -13.75 22.96
N VAL A 384 -42.55 -13.33 22.06
CA VAL A 384 -43.40 -14.25 21.28
C VAL A 384 -42.78 -14.64 19.95
N ALA A 385 -41.95 -13.76 19.37
CA ALA A 385 -41.25 -13.99 18.11
C ALA A 385 -40.00 -13.11 18.02
N LEU A 386 -39.22 -13.31 16.96
CA LEU A 386 -38.02 -12.53 16.63
C LEU A 386 -38.22 -11.81 15.30
N ALA A 387 -37.87 -10.53 15.23
CA ALA A 387 -37.69 -9.82 13.97
C ALA A 387 -36.27 -10.04 13.45
N GLY A 388 -36.19 -10.57 12.23
CA GLY A 388 -34.97 -10.76 11.47
C GLY A 388 -34.80 -9.67 10.42
N ALA A 389 -33.61 -9.08 10.37
CA ALA A 389 -33.20 -8.20 9.29
C ALA A 389 -31.81 -8.59 8.82
N ASP A 390 -31.68 -8.78 7.51
CA ASP A 390 -30.49 -9.36 6.89
C ASP A 390 -29.93 -8.49 5.77
N VAL A 391 -28.61 -8.49 5.67
CA VAL A 391 -27.88 -7.95 4.53
C VAL A 391 -26.95 -9.01 3.97
N ASP A 392 -27.06 -9.25 2.67
CA ASP A 392 -26.08 -10.01 1.90
C ASP A 392 -24.79 -9.20 1.76
N ILE A 393 -23.74 -9.64 2.44
CA ILE A 393 -22.47 -8.93 2.45
C ILE A 393 -21.68 -9.15 1.15
N THR A 394 -22.06 -10.12 0.32
CA THR A 394 -21.36 -10.43 -0.93
C THR A 394 -21.28 -9.18 -1.81
N ILE A 395 -22.38 -8.44 -1.87
CA ILE A 395 -22.52 -7.16 -2.58
C ILE A 395 -21.60 -6.08 -1.99
N VAL A 396 -21.36 -6.11 -0.68
CA VAL A 396 -20.50 -5.14 0.01
C VAL A 396 -19.02 -5.48 -0.15
N ARG A 397 -18.67 -6.77 -0.23
CA ARG A 397 -17.30 -7.26 -0.38
C ARG A 397 -16.64 -6.74 -1.66
N GLU A 398 -17.41 -6.63 -2.75
CA GLU A 398 -16.94 -6.03 -4.00
C GLU A 398 -16.66 -4.53 -3.88
N LYS A 399 -17.53 -3.77 -3.20
CA LYS A 399 -17.32 -2.34 -2.99
C LYS A 399 -16.14 -2.05 -2.07
N THR A 400 -15.91 -2.89 -1.06
CA THR A 400 -14.74 -2.75 -0.16
C THR A 400 -13.40 -3.02 -0.84
N ARG A 401 -13.34 -3.81 -1.94
CA ARG A 401 -12.09 -4.03 -2.69
C ARG A 401 -11.52 -2.73 -3.26
N TRP A 402 -12.37 -1.81 -3.74
CA TRP A 402 -11.92 -0.53 -4.28
C TRP A 402 -11.37 0.41 -3.19
N ALA A 403 -12.03 0.46 -2.04
CA ALA A 403 -11.52 1.22 -0.89
C ALA A 403 -10.17 0.68 -0.41
N MET A 404 -10.00 -0.65 -0.39
CA MET A 404 -8.73 -1.28 -0.03
C MET A 404 -7.64 -1.05 -1.08
N ALA A 405 -8.00 -1.07 -2.37
CA ALA A 405 -7.08 -0.73 -3.45
C ALA A 405 -6.58 0.72 -3.33
N ALA A 406 -7.47 1.68 -3.02
CA ALA A 406 -7.12 3.07 -2.81
C ALA A 406 -6.15 3.26 -1.63
N VAL A 407 -6.42 2.64 -0.48
CA VAL A 407 -5.52 2.68 0.69
C VAL A 407 -4.17 2.04 0.37
N SER A 408 -4.18 0.90 -0.33
CA SER A 408 -2.95 0.22 -0.78
C SER A 408 -2.13 1.11 -1.73
N PHE A 409 -2.80 1.84 -2.62
CA PHE A 409 -2.16 2.78 -3.54
C PHE A 409 -1.49 3.94 -2.81
N VAL A 410 -2.16 4.52 -1.81
CA VAL A 410 -1.59 5.56 -0.94
C VAL A 410 -0.40 5.00 -0.15
N GLY A 411 -0.52 3.78 0.37
CA GLY A 411 0.56 3.10 1.10
C GLY A 411 1.80 2.88 0.22
N VAL A 412 1.63 2.30 -0.97
CA VAL A 412 2.71 2.08 -1.94
C VAL A 412 3.30 3.42 -2.40
N GLY A 413 2.46 4.41 -2.69
CA GLY A 413 2.89 5.76 -3.05
C GLY A 413 3.77 6.41 -1.98
N SER A 414 3.39 6.25 -0.71
CA SER A 414 4.17 6.74 0.44
C SER A 414 5.52 6.02 0.55
N LEU A 415 5.55 4.71 0.30
CA LEU A 415 6.74 3.87 0.31
C LEU A 415 7.72 4.28 -0.81
N LEU A 416 7.21 4.51 -2.01
CA LEU A 416 7.98 4.98 -3.16
C LEU A 416 8.51 6.41 -2.92
N ALA A 417 7.69 7.29 -2.34
CA ALA A 417 8.13 8.64 -1.96
C ALA A 417 9.24 8.60 -0.91
N ALA A 418 9.11 7.77 0.13
CA ALA A 418 10.15 7.59 1.15
C ALA A 418 11.44 7.01 0.55
N LEU A 419 11.33 6.02 -0.34
CA LEU A 419 12.48 5.45 -1.06
C LEU A 419 13.15 6.52 -1.94
N LEU A 420 12.37 7.30 -2.68
CA LEU A 420 12.87 8.38 -3.52
C LEU A 420 13.63 9.42 -2.68
N VAL A 421 13.04 9.89 -1.58
CA VAL A 421 13.68 10.82 -0.64
C VAL A 421 14.97 10.23 -0.07
N SER A 422 14.96 8.95 0.35
CA SER A 422 16.16 8.27 0.84
C SER A 422 17.26 8.21 -0.23
N LEU A 423 16.92 7.97 -1.49
CA LEU A 423 17.88 7.96 -2.59
C LEU A 423 18.43 9.36 -2.88
N LEU A 424 17.58 10.39 -2.81
CA LEU A 424 17.99 11.79 -2.98
C LEU A 424 18.97 12.22 -1.88
N ILE A 425 18.64 11.95 -0.61
CA ILE A 425 19.50 12.26 0.55
C ILE A 425 20.83 11.49 0.44
N THR A 426 20.78 10.19 0.09
CA THR A 426 21.99 9.38 -0.08
C THR A 426 22.90 9.99 -1.15
N ARG A 427 22.34 10.43 -2.28
CA ARG A 427 23.11 11.07 -3.36
C ARG A 427 23.66 12.45 -2.96
N SER A 428 22.90 13.25 -2.22
CA SER A 428 23.30 14.61 -1.84
C SER A 428 24.39 14.64 -0.77
N LEU A 429 24.44 13.67 0.14
CA LEU A 429 25.42 13.64 1.23
C LEU A 429 26.61 12.71 0.94
N THR A 430 26.36 11.52 0.41
CA THR A 430 27.41 10.47 0.32
C THR A 430 28.45 10.79 -0.76
N ARG A 431 28.02 11.42 -1.88
CA ARG A 431 28.93 11.76 -2.97
C ARG A 431 29.92 12.88 -2.58
N PRO A 432 29.48 14.05 -2.05
CA PRO A 432 30.42 15.10 -1.63
C PRO A 432 31.36 14.65 -0.52
N LEU A 433 30.87 13.86 0.44
CA LEU A 433 31.72 13.32 1.51
C LEU A 433 32.83 12.39 0.99
N ARG A 434 32.54 11.62 -0.06
CA ARG A 434 33.56 10.77 -0.71
C ARG A 434 34.60 11.61 -1.44
N GLU A 435 34.18 12.65 -2.18
CA GLU A 435 35.08 13.56 -2.89
C GLU A 435 35.98 14.34 -1.92
N VAL A 436 35.43 14.82 -0.79
CA VAL A 436 36.21 15.46 0.29
C VAL A 436 37.20 14.48 0.91
N LYS A 437 36.78 13.22 1.17
CA LYS A 437 37.67 12.17 1.71
C LYS A 437 38.82 11.85 0.76
N GLU A 438 38.54 11.64 -0.53
CA GLU A 438 39.56 11.33 -1.53
C GLU A 438 40.57 12.47 -1.68
N SER A 439 40.10 13.72 -1.66
CA SER A 439 40.97 14.90 -1.72
C SER A 439 41.80 15.08 -0.44
N ALA A 440 41.23 14.84 0.73
CA ALA A 440 41.99 14.86 1.99
C ALA A 440 43.12 13.80 1.98
N LEU A 441 42.87 12.61 1.43
CA LEU A 441 43.89 11.58 1.25
C LEU A 441 44.97 12.01 0.24
N ARG A 442 44.62 12.73 -0.84
CA ARG A 442 45.60 13.29 -1.79
C ARG A 442 46.47 14.38 -1.18
N ILE A 443 45.87 15.27 -0.38
CA ILE A 443 46.60 16.30 0.39
C ILE A 443 47.55 15.62 1.38
N ALA A 444 47.10 14.59 2.11
CA ALA A 444 47.94 13.81 3.02
C ALA A 444 49.10 13.07 2.30
N ALA A 445 48.90 12.70 1.02
CA ALA A 445 49.93 12.12 0.17
C ALA A 445 50.89 13.15 -0.48
N GLY A 446 50.77 14.44 -0.14
CA GLY A 446 51.68 15.51 -0.59
C GLY A 446 51.25 16.24 -1.87
N TYR A 447 50.05 15.97 -2.40
CA TYR A 447 49.53 16.66 -3.59
C TYR A 447 48.69 17.88 -3.20
N TYR A 448 49.35 19.01 -2.90
CA TYR A 448 48.70 20.23 -2.39
C TYR A 448 47.95 21.09 -3.44
N ARG A 449 47.78 20.58 -4.67
CA ARG A 449 47.18 21.32 -5.82
C ARG A 449 45.77 20.89 -6.21
N THR A 450 45.14 19.98 -5.47
CA THR A 450 43.79 19.50 -5.81
C THR A 450 42.72 20.29 -5.06
N ALA A 451 42.01 21.16 -5.77
CA ALA A 451 40.85 21.86 -5.22
C ALA A 451 39.62 20.94 -5.21
N VAL A 452 38.92 20.87 -4.07
CA VAL A 452 37.63 20.19 -3.96
C VAL A 452 36.53 21.12 -4.43
N ALA A 453 35.66 20.65 -5.33
CA ALA A 453 34.51 21.41 -5.78
C ALA A 453 33.57 21.74 -4.60
N THR A 454 33.24 23.01 -4.40
CA THR A 454 32.43 23.50 -3.27
C THR A 454 30.93 23.33 -3.50
N GLY A 455 30.51 22.25 -4.15
CA GLY A 455 29.09 21.93 -4.40
C GLY A 455 28.53 21.00 -3.33
N GLY A 456 27.34 21.31 -2.79
CA GLY A 456 26.64 20.45 -1.82
C GLY A 456 25.85 21.24 -0.76
N HIS A 457 25.35 20.54 0.27
CA HIS A 457 24.74 21.19 1.45
C HIS A 457 25.74 22.10 2.18
N ARG A 458 25.23 23.06 2.96
CA ARG A 458 26.02 24.13 3.60
C ARG A 458 27.20 23.59 4.40
N GLU A 459 26.99 22.49 5.11
CA GLU A 459 27.98 21.82 5.97
C GLU A 459 29.07 21.15 5.15
N THR A 460 28.72 20.43 4.07
CA THR A 460 29.70 19.77 3.20
C THR A 460 30.50 20.78 2.37
N ALA A 461 29.84 21.85 1.91
CA ALA A 461 30.50 22.95 1.21
C ALA A 461 31.47 23.71 2.13
N ARG A 462 31.08 23.94 3.40
CA ARG A 462 31.95 24.53 4.42
C ARG A 462 33.17 23.65 4.70
N LEU A 463 33.00 22.33 4.80
CA LEU A 463 34.11 21.40 5.01
C LEU A 463 35.06 21.36 3.81
N ALA A 464 34.53 21.32 2.58
CA ALA A 464 35.34 21.42 1.37
C ALA A 464 36.13 22.75 1.32
N GLY A 465 35.50 23.85 1.70
CA GLY A 465 36.16 25.16 1.82
C GLY A 465 37.29 25.19 2.85
N LEU A 466 37.06 24.62 4.04
CA LEU A 466 38.10 24.50 5.08
C LEU A 466 39.27 23.62 4.63
N LEU A 467 39.00 22.53 3.91
CA LEU A 467 40.03 21.64 3.38
C LEU A 467 40.86 22.32 2.28
N ASN A 468 40.23 23.10 1.40
CA ASN A 468 40.93 23.89 0.40
C ASN A 468 41.83 24.96 1.05
N LEU A 469 41.33 25.68 2.06
CA LEU A 469 42.12 26.65 2.82
C LEU A 469 43.33 26.01 3.51
N LEU A 470 43.15 24.79 4.04
CA LEU A 470 44.25 24.02 4.64
C LEU A 470 45.28 23.59 3.59
N SER A 471 44.85 23.16 2.40
CA SER A 471 45.76 22.83 1.29
C SER A 471 46.58 24.05 0.86
N GLU A 472 45.95 25.22 0.76
CA GLU A 472 46.61 26.48 0.38
C GLU A 472 47.65 26.92 1.43
N ARG A 473 47.30 26.86 2.72
CA ARG A 473 48.25 27.19 3.81
C ARG A 473 49.43 26.22 3.86
N LEU A 474 49.20 24.93 3.62
CA LEU A 474 50.28 23.94 3.55
C LEU A 474 51.19 24.19 2.35
N GLU A 475 50.65 24.56 1.19
CA GLU A 475 51.44 24.93 0.02
C GLU A 475 52.29 26.17 0.28
N GLU A 476 51.73 27.21 0.91
CA GLU A 476 52.48 28.41 1.30
C GLU A 476 53.63 28.11 2.26
N GLU A 477 53.40 27.26 3.28
CA GLU A 477 54.42 26.92 4.26
C GLU A 477 55.55 26.07 3.66
N VAL A 478 55.22 25.14 2.76
CA VAL A 478 56.21 24.39 1.96
C VAL A 478 57.03 25.35 1.08
N ARG A 479 56.40 26.33 0.42
CA ARG A 479 57.11 27.36 -0.37
C ARG A 479 58.01 28.24 0.50
N ARG A 480 57.59 28.64 1.70
CA ARG A 480 58.41 29.41 2.66
C ARG A 480 59.63 28.63 3.14
N SER A 481 59.48 27.34 3.40
CA SER A 481 60.60 26.46 3.78
C SER A 481 61.66 26.41 2.66
N HIS A 482 61.24 26.26 1.40
CA HIS A 482 62.14 26.28 0.24
C HIS A 482 62.82 27.64 0.02
N SER A 483 62.11 28.77 0.22
CA SER A 483 62.72 30.10 0.11
C SER A 483 63.71 30.39 1.24
N PHE A 484 63.45 29.91 2.46
CA PHE A 484 64.38 30.00 3.60
C PHE A 484 65.69 29.24 3.32
N GLN A 485 65.61 28.03 2.76
CA GLN A 485 66.80 27.26 2.34
C GLN A 485 67.66 28.00 1.30
N SER A 486 67.02 28.66 0.32
CA SER A 486 67.74 29.43 -0.71
C SER A 486 68.54 30.61 -0.15
N SER A 487 68.03 31.27 0.91
CA SER A 487 68.70 32.42 1.55
C SER A 487 69.97 32.03 2.32
N LEU A 488 70.03 30.81 2.89
CA LEU A 488 71.20 30.30 3.60
C LEU A 488 72.37 29.99 2.65
N HIS A 489 72.09 29.56 1.42
CA HIS A 489 73.11 29.30 0.40
C HIS A 489 73.81 30.58 -0.08
N ALA A 490 73.10 31.71 -0.13
CA ALA A 490 73.68 33.01 -0.52
C ALA A 490 74.65 33.55 0.54
N ARG A 491 74.30 33.45 1.84
CA ARG A 491 75.17 33.90 2.95
C ARG A 491 76.47 33.11 3.03
N ARG A 492 76.45 31.79 2.81
CA ARG A 492 77.67 30.96 2.82
C ARG A 492 78.66 31.36 1.73
N ARG A 493 78.20 31.78 0.54
CA ARG A 493 79.06 32.22 -0.56
C ARG A 493 79.79 33.53 -0.26
N GLN A 494 79.13 34.48 0.40
CA GLN A 494 79.73 35.77 0.79
C GLN A 494 80.85 35.61 1.83
N THR A 495 80.66 34.73 2.82
CA THR A 495 81.66 34.50 3.88
C THR A 495 82.93 33.80 3.36
N THR A 496 82.82 32.94 2.35
CA THR A 496 83.99 32.28 1.74
C THR A 496 84.82 33.25 0.90
N LEU A 497 84.17 34.22 0.24
CA LEU A 497 84.82 35.21 -0.61
C LEU A 497 85.58 36.28 0.19
N ALA A 498 85.05 36.68 1.36
CA ALA A 498 85.74 37.59 2.27
C ALA A 498 87.05 36.99 2.81
N ARG A 499 87.03 35.71 3.22
CA ARG A 499 88.23 35.00 3.72
C ARG A 499 89.31 34.79 2.64
N ALA A 500 88.92 34.63 1.38
CA ALA A 500 89.86 34.47 0.27
C ALA A 500 90.58 35.78 -0.10
N LEU A 501 89.95 36.94 0.12
CA LEU A 501 90.54 38.26 -0.14
C LEU A 501 91.50 38.70 0.97
N GLU A 502 91.24 38.29 2.22
CA GLU A 502 92.10 38.56 3.38
C GLU A 502 93.45 37.81 3.27
N ASP A 503 93.44 36.58 2.75
CA ASP A 503 94.64 35.74 2.59
C ASP A 503 95.57 36.23 1.45
N LEU A 504 95.01 36.92 0.45
CA LEU A 504 95.75 37.53 -0.66
C LEU A 504 96.40 38.88 -0.29
N ALA A 505 95.85 39.62 0.66
CA ALA A 505 96.39 40.91 1.10
C ALA A 505 97.68 40.77 1.95
N VAL A 506 97.91 39.60 2.53
CA VAL A 506 99.06 39.34 3.44
C VAL A 506 100.32 38.90 2.68
N ARG A 507 100.23 38.54 1.39
CA ARG A 507 101.34 37.95 0.62
C ARG A 507 101.70 38.72 -0.66
N GLY A 508 102.37 39.87 -0.53
CA GLY A 508 103.48 40.24 -1.44
C GLY A 508 103.34 41.41 -2.43
N THR A 509 104.07 42.50 -2.11
CA THR A 509 104.93 43.37 -2.97
C THR A 509 104.37 44.04 -4.24
N VAL A 510 104.17 45.37 -4.17
CA VAL A 510 104.08 46.29 -5.33
C VAL A 510 105.44 46.97 -5.54
N PRO A 511 106.08 46.92 -6.72
CA PRO A 511 107.30 47.67 -7.00
C PRO A 511 107.01 49.13 -7.40
N ASP A 512 107.78 50.04 -6.80
CA ASP A 512 107.89 51.46 -7.15
C ASP A 512 108.45 51.68 -8.56
N ASN A 513 107.86 52.63 -9.28
CA ASN A 513 108.47 53.55 -10.25
C ASN A 513 107.36 54.34 -10.96
N ALA A 514 106.84 55.37 -10.31
CA ALA A 514 105.89 56.31 -10.89
C ALA A 514 106.61 57.60 -11.29
N THR A 515 106.82 57.80 -12.58
CA THR A 515 106.94 59.16 -13.13
C THR A 515 105.57 59.84 -13.01
N SER A 516 105.56 61.09 -12.57
CA SER A 516 104.41 61.89 -12.15
C SER A 516 103.33 62.02 -13.24
N VAL A 517 102.27 61.22 -13.14
CA VAL A 517 101.01 61.41 -13.87
C VAL A 517 99.94 61.87 -12.87
N PRO A 518 99.15 62.93 -13.14
CA PRO A 518 98.20 63.47 -12.17
C PRO A 518 97.20 62.40 -11.69
N ALA A 519 96.89 62.45 -10.38
CA ALA A 519 96.25 61.38 -9.60
C ALA A 519 94.87 60.88 -10.08
N ARG A 520 94.30 61.51 -11.12
CA ARG A 520 92.98 61.16 -11.69
C ARG A 520 93.03 60.66 -13.14
N GLN A 521 94.20 60.47 -13.74
CA GLN A 521 94.29 59.95 -15.11
C GLN A 521 94.54 58.44 -15.15
N ALA A 522 93.86 57.75 -16.06
CA ALA A 522 94.04 56.31 -16.32
C ALA A 522 95.28 55.98 -17.18
N SER A 523 95.98 57.01 -17.68
CA SER A 523 97.23 56.90 -18.43
C SER A 523 98.35 56.28 -17.59
N GLY A 524 99.23 55.53 -18.22
CA GLY A 524 100.31 54.83 -17.55
C GLY A 524 101.28 54.16 -18.51
N ASN A 525 102.32 53.56 -17.94
CA ASN A 525 103.31 52.79 -18.69
C ASN A 525 103.64 51.49 -17.96
N CYS A 526 104.14 50.52 -18.71
CA CYS A 526 104.65 49.28 -18.18
C CYS A 526 105.88 48.84 -18.99
N TRP A 527 106.93 48.44 -18.29
CA TRP A 527 108.19 48.00 -18.90
C TRP A 527 108.44 46.52 -18.65
N ARG A 528 109.10 45.87 -19.61
CA ARG A 528 109.66 44.53 -19.46
C ARG A 528 111.01 44.48 -20.19
N GLY A 529 112.11 44.53 -19.43
CA GLY A 529 113.44 44.71 -20.02
C GLY A 529 113.58 46.10 -20.64
N LEU A 530 114.10 46.18 -21.87
CA LEU A 530 114.27 47.43 -22.62
C LEU A 530 113.04 47.82 -23.46
N ASP A 531 112.07 46.92 -23.61
CA ASP A 531 110.81 47.19 -24.31
C ASP A 531 109.73 47.68 -23.34
N GLY A 532 108.94 48.66 -23.79
CA GLY A 532 107.92 49.33 -22.98
C GLY A 532 106.62 49.54 -23.72
N LEU A 533 105.51 49.48 -22.99
CA LEU A 533 104.18 49.79 -23.48
C LEU A 533 103.58 50.96 -22.70
N PHE A 534 102.96 51.89 -23.41
CA PHE A 534 102.47 53.16 -22.88
C PHE A 534 101.07 53.40 -23.39
N TRP A 535 100.18 53.90 -22.54
CA TRP A 535 98.81 54.16 -22.93
C TRP A 535 98.27 55.45 -22.34
N GLN A 536 97.31 56.02 -23.05
CA GLN A 536 96.59 57.23 -22.69
C GLN A 536 95.11 56.91 -22.50
N GLY A 537 94.55 57.35 -21.37
CA GLY A 537 93.16 57.09 -21.01
C GLY A 537 92.47 58.28 -20.34
N PRO A 538 91.17 58.19 -20.07
CA PRO A 538 90.36 59.28 -19.55
C PRO A 538 90.75 59.69 -18.13
N VAL A 539 90.36 60.91 -17.78
CA VAL A 539 90.32 61.35 -16.39
C VAL A 539 89.13 60.67 -15.70
N VAL A 540 89.39 59.97 -14.61
CA VAL A 540 88.40 59.26 -13.79
C VAL A 540 88.12 60.09 -12.54
N ALA A 541 86.85 60.18 -12.14
CA ALA A 541 86.41 61.08 -11.07
C ALA A 541 87.07 60.81 -9.70
N ASP A 542 87.37 59.54 -9.42
CA ASP A 542 87.94 59.06 -8.16
C ASP A 542 89.36 58.53 -8.34
N ALA A 543 90.28 58.94 -7.46
CA ALA A 543 91.71 58.60 -7.51
C ALA A 543 91.97 57.11 -7.20
N VAL A 544 91.11 56.48 -6.39
CA VAL A 544 91.21 55.04 -6.08
C VAL A 544 90.80 54.22 -7.29
N SER A 545 89.69 54.58 -7.93
CA SER A 545 89.23 53.96 -9.17
C SER A 545 90.23 54.11 -10.32
N ALA A 546 90.88 55.27 -10.45
CA ALA A 546 91.96 55.49 -11.42
C ALA A 546 93.16 54.57 -11.15
N SER A 547 93.52 54.38 -9.87
CA SER A 547 94.65 53.53 -9.48
C SER A 547 94.38 52.04 -9.70
N CYS A 548 93.17 51.56 -9.40
CA CYS A 548 92.74 50.18 -9.67
C CYS A 548 92.72 49.89 -11.18
N LEU A 549 92.25 50.84 -11.98
CA LEU A 549 92.24 50.70 -13.43
C LEU A 549 93.67 50.64 -14.00
N ARG A 550 94.58 51.51 -13.53
CA ARG A 550 96.01 51.46 -13.91
C ARG A 550 96.66 50.12 -13.55
N ALA A 551 96.39 49.58 -12.36
CA ALA A 551 96.94 48.29 -11.94
C ALA A 551 96.48 47.13 -12.84
N ARG A 552 95.19 47.09 -13.20
CA ARG A 552 94.65 46.09 -14.13
C ARG A 552 95.25 46.22 -15.52
N LEU A 553 95.38 47.44 -16.04
CA LEU A 553 95.99 47.70 -17.35
C LEU A 553 97.48 47.37 -17.37
N ALA A 554 98.20 47.62 -16.27
CA ALA A 554 99.62 47.24 -16.14
C ALA A 554 99.81 45.72 -16.17
N CYS A 555 98.94 44.94 -15.49
CA CYS A 555 98.98 43.47 -15.58
C CYS A 555 98.73 42.98 -17.01
N LEU A 556 97.74 43.57 -17.71
CA LEU A 556 97.42 43.20 -19.08
C LEU A 556 98.54 43.59 -20.05
N ALA A 557 99.11 44.79 -19.92
CA ALA A 557 100.27 45.24 -20.68
C ALA A 557 101.50 44.34 -20.45
N ARG A 558 101.76 43.90 -19.21
CA ARG A 558 102.86 43.00 -18.87
C ARG A 558 102.66 41.60 -19.48
N SER A 559 101.41 41.13 -19.56
CA SER A 559 101.09 39.87 -20.26
C SER A 559 101.27 39.98 -21.78
N LEU A 560 100.92 41.12 -22.39
CA LEU A 560 101.13 41.36 -23.82
C LEU A 560 102.62 41.47 -24.17
N LEU A 561 103.42 42.14 -23.33
CA LEU A 561 104.89 42.14 -23.42
C LEU A 561 105.52 40.77 -23.14
N ALA A 562 104.76 39.83 -22.57
CA ALA A 562 105.19 38.45 -22.34
C ALA A 562 104.71 37.44 -23.37
N SER A 563 103.72 37.80 -24.17
CA SER A 563 103.21 36.97 -25.26
C SER A 563 104.12 37.00 -26.48
N ALA A 564 104.06 35.96 -27.33
CA ALA A 564 104.79 35.88 -28.60
C ALA A 564 104.13 36.68 -29.74
N LEU A 565 103.29 37.67 -29.42
CA LEU A 565 102.63 38.53 -30.41
C LEU A 565 103.68 39.42 -31.12
N PRO A 566 103.55 39.63 -32.44
CA PRO A 566 104.40 40.57 -33.17
C PRO A 566 104.36 41.97 -32.54
N PRO A 567 105.49 42.70 -32.47
CA PRO A 567 105.56 44.00 -31.80
C PRO A 567 104.55 45.04 -32.32
N GLN A 568 104.21 44.96 -33.60
CA GLN A 568 103.26 45.86 -34.28
C GLN A 568 101.80 45.68 -33.84
N ASP A 569 101.42 44.51 -33.34
CA ASP A 569 100.03 44.19 -33.01
C ASP A 569 99.71 44.46 -31.52
N SER A 570 100.74 44.67 -30.70
CA SER A 570 100.59 44.84 -29.25
C SER A 570 99.81 46.10 -28.85
N PRO A 571 100.03 47.28 -29.47
CA PRO A 571 99.23 48.48 -29.17
C PRO A 571 97.74 48.30 -29.53
N GLY A 572 97.45 47.65 -30.67
CA GLY A 572 96.09 47.34 -31.10
C GLY A 572 95.39 46.36 -30.17
N ALA A 573 96.09 45.30 -29.73
CA ALA A 573 95.56 44.31 -28.79
C ALA A 573 95.20 44.93 -27.42
N LEU A 574 96.01 45.88 -26.92
CA LEU A 574 95.70 46.58 -25.69
C LEU A 574 94.46 47.48 -25.86
N LEU A 575 94.38 48.24 -26.96
CA LEU A 575 93.21 49.06 -27.26
C LEU A 575 91.93 48.24 -27.47
N ALA A 576 92.02 47.06 -28.08
CA ALA A 576 90.87 46.16 -28.25
C ALA A 576 90.36 45.64 -26.90
N SER A 577 91.28 45.30 -25.99
CA SER A 577 90.97 44.75 -24.67
C SER A 577 90.48 45.79 -23.65
N ALA A 578 90.77 47.07 -23.89
CA ALA A 578 90.39 48.18 -23.02
C ALA A 578 89.77 49.33 -23.82
N PRO A 579 88.44 49.30 -24.06
CA PRO A 579 87.77 50.26 -24.95
C PRO A 579 87.80 51.71 -24.47
N GLN A 580 88.06 51.93 -23.19
CA GLN A 580 88.19 53.24 -22.56
C GLN A 580 89.51 53.96 -22.89
N LEU A 581 90.49 53.32 -23.54
CA LEU A 581 91.76 53.95 -23.89
C LEU A 581 91.69 54.71 -25.22
N PHE A 582 92.42 55.82 -25.33
CA PHE A 582 92.45 56.67 -26.52
C PHE A 582 93.62 56.34 -27.44
N ALA A 583 94.80 56.10 -26.86
CA ALA A 583 96.04 55.86 -27.60
C ALA A 583 96.94 54.88 -26.84
N CYS A 584 97.71 54.11 -27.59
CA CYS A 584 98.73 53.20 -27.08
C CYS A 584 99.97 53.23 -27.96
N ALA A 585 101.16 53.17 -27.37
CA ALA A 585 102.43 53.02 -28.07
C ALA A 585 103.28 51.93 -27.44
N ARG A 586 104.01 51.20 -28.28
CA ARG A 586 105.04 50.23 -27.89
C ARG A 586 106.40 50.70 -28.40
N TRP A 587 107.36 50.76 -27.50
CA TRP A 587 108.77 50.93 -27.85
C TRP A 587 109.38 49.56 -28.15
N HIS A 588 110.01 49.42 -29.32
CA HIS A 588 110.74 48.22 -29.70
C HIS A 588 112.22 48.54 -29.90
N THR A 589 113.04 48.02 -28.99
CA THR A 589 114.45 48.41 -28.84
C THR A 589 115.31 47.97 -30.01
N ALA A 590 115.07 46.75 -30.55
CA ALA A 590 115.90 46.17 -31.60
C ALA A 590 115.82 46.93 -32.94
N THR A 591 114.66 47.54 -33.23
CA THR A 591 114.45 48.30 -34.47
C THR A 591 114.42 49.81 -34.26
N ARG A 592 114.58 50.29 -33.01
CA ARG A 592 114.48 51.72 -32.64
C ARG A 592 113.22 52.41 -33.16
N ARG A 593 112.10 51.69 -33.15
CA ARG A 593 110.82 52.17 -33.64
C ARG A 593 109.80 52.25 -32.53
N LEU A 594 109.05 53.34 -32.54
CA LEU A 594 107.87 53.54 -31.72
C LEU A 594 106.63 53.18 -32.55
N LEU A 595 105.99 52.07 -32.18
CA LEU A 595 104.82 51.53 -32.85
C LEU A 595 103.58 52.02 -32.11
N TYR A 596 102.67 52.74 -32.77
CA TYR A 596 101.50 53.32 -32.12
C TYR A 596 100.20 52.83 -32.75
N ALA A 597 99.15 52.81 -31.94
CA ALA A 597 97.77 52.67 -32.36
C ALA A 597 96.91 53.67 -31.57
N THR A 598 95.97 54.31 -32.25
CA THR A 598 95.10 55.35 -31.68
C THR A 598 93.68 55.17 -32.19
N ARG A 599 92.69 55.53 -31.36
CA ARG A 599 91.27 55.55 -31.74
C ARG A 599 90.80 56.93 -32.22
N ARG A 600 91.62 57.94 -32.00
CA ARG A 600 91.40 59.34 -32.37
C ARG A 600 92.76 60.02 -32.62
N PRO A 601 92.82 61.10 -33.41
CA PRO A 601 94.03 61.90 -33.57
C PRO A 601 94.58 62.32 -32.20
N SER A 602 95.81 61.87 -31.89
CA SER A 602 96.45 62.07 -30.59
C SER A 602 97.82 62.70 -30.77
N ARG A 603 98.20 63.62 -29.87
CA ARG A 603 99.46 64.36 -29.97
C ARG A 603 100.55 63.64 -29.17
N LEU A 604 101.62 63.28 -29.86
CA LEU A 604 102.79 62.60 -29.28
C LEU A 604 103.98 63.56 -29.28
N LEU A 605 104.51 63.86 -28.09
CA LEU A 605 105.76 64.59 -27.93
C LEU A 605 106.91 63.63 -28.18
N ILE A 606 107.85 64.02 -29.03
CA ILE A 606 109.08 63.30 -29.31
C ILE A 606 110.23 64.31 -29.27
N GLY A 607 111.05 64.22 -28.23
CA GLY A 607 112.05 65.24 -27.92
C GLY A 607 111.40 66.60 -27.70
N ALA A 608 111.75 67.59 -28.53
CA ALA A 608 111.15 68.93 -28.53
C ALA A 608 110.04 69.12 -29.59
N SER A 609 109.71 68.07 -30.37
CA SER A 609 108.76 68.15 -31.49
C SER A 609 107.43 67.45 -31.16
N VAL A 610 106.31 68.07 -31.51
CA VAL A 610 104.98 67.48 -31.34
C VAL A 610 104.49 66.94 -32.68
N GLN A 611 104.22 65.63 -32.74
CA GLN A 611 103.63 64.98 -33.90
C GLN A 611 102.18 64.61 -33.62
N ILE A 612 101.30 64.81 -34.61
CA ILE A 612 99.91 64.34 -34.54
C ILE A 612 99.87 62.98 -35.21
N VAL A 613 99.47 61.97 -34.46
CA VAL A 613 99.36 60.58 -34.92
C VAL A 613 97.91 60.12 -34.89
N ASP A 614 97.47 59.42 -35.93
CA ASP A 614 96.11 58.89 -36.05
C ASP A 614 96.14 57.50 -36.69
N GLY A 615 95.19 56.64 -36.31
CA GLY A 615 95.18 55.24 -36.71
C GLY A 615 96.36 54.44 -36.14
N HIS A 616 97.04 53.66 -36.98
CA HIS A 616 98.18 52.81 -36.61
C HIS A 616 99.42 53.16 -37.46
N GLY A 617 100.60 53.15 -36.86
CA GLY A 617 101.83 53.52 -37.57
C GLY A 617 103.11 53.27 -36.78
N ALA A 618 104.25 53.55 -37.42
CA ALA A 618 105.58 53.38 -36.85
C ALA A 618 106.41 54.66 -37.06
N ILE A 619 107.07 55.15 -36.01
CA ILE A 619 107.99 56.29 -36.07
C ILE A 619 109.38 55.79 -35.71
N GLU A 620 110.38 56.10 -36.53
CA GLU A 620 111.78 55.75 -36.28
C GLU A 620 112.48 56.90 -35.56
N LEU A 621 113.15 56.62 -34.45
CA LEU A 621 113.78 57.63 -33.60
C LEU A 621 115.30 57.53 -33.64
N ALA A 622 115.97 58.65 -33.89
CA ALA A 622 117.40 58.82 -33.66
C ALA A 622 117.67 58.90 -32.14
N THR A 623 118.83 58.40 -31.70
CA THR A 623 119.15 58.08 -30.30
C THR A 623 118.85 59.19 -29.28
N ASP A 624 118.30 58.78 -28.13
CA ASP A 624 118.02 59.53 -26.90
C ASP A 624 116.88 60.58 -26.92
N ALA A 625 115.87 60.41 -27.78
CA ALA A 625 114.63 61.19 -27.71
C ALA A 625 113.66 60.63 -26.65
N SER A 626 113.24 61.48 -25.70
CA SER A 626 112.14 61.20 -24.78
C SER A 626 110.78 61.34 -25.47
N PHE A 627 109.79 60.55 -25.07
CA PHE A 627 108.44 60.62 -25.65
C PHE A 627 107.34 60.53 -24.61
N SER A 628 106.26 61.29 -24.82
CA SER A 628 105.07 61.28 -23.94
C SER A 628 103.82 61.73 -24.70
N TRP A 629 102.65 61.27 -24.26
CA TRP A 629 101.37 61.72 -24.79
C TRP A 629 101.00 63.08 -24.19
N ILE A 630 100.58 64.05 -25.02
CA ILE A 630 100.11 65.37 -24.57
C ILE A 630 98.59 65.46 -24.75
N ASP A 631 97.88 65.97 -23.73
CA ASP A 631 96.41 66.12 -23.71
C ASP A 631 95.92 67.57 -23.88
N GLU A 632 96.68 68.45 -24.55
CA GLU A 632 96.29 69.86 -24.74
C GLU A 632 95.66 70.17 -26.11
N VAL A 633 94.40 70.61 -26.05
CA VAL A 633 93.69 71.40 -27.06
C VAL A 633 94.48 72.69 -27.31
N PRO A 634 94.88 73.06 -28.55
CA PRO A 634 95.52 74.35 -28.76
C PRO A 634 94.49 75.49 -28.57
N PRO A 635 94.79 76.56 -27.83
CA PRO A 635 94.03 77.80 -27.95
C PRO A 635 94.27 78.38 -29.35
N ALA A 636 93.21 78.81 -30.03
CA ALA A 636 93.28 79.45 -31.32
C ALA A 636 94.10 80.76 -31.26
N ALA A 637 94.75 81.09 -32.38
CA ALA A 637 95.55 82.29 -32.58
C ALA A 637 94.82 83.59 -32.19
N SER A 638 95.60 84.52 -31.64
CA SER A 638 95.22 85.87 -31.21
C SER A 638 94.78 86.77 -32.36
N ASN A 639 93.60 87.42 -32.22
CA ASN A 639 93.32 88.70 -32.87
C ASN A 639 93.62 89.83 -31.87
N GLY A 640 94.38 90.83 -32.31
CA GLY A 640 94.88 91.94 -31.50
C GLY A 640 93.93 93.13 -31.31
N GLY A 641 94.38 94.05 -30.44
CA GLY A 641 93.84 95.39 -30.22
C GLY A 641 94.15 95.94 -28.80
N PRO A 642 95.05 96.94 -28.62
CA PRO A 642 95.72 97.28 -27.33
C PRO A 642 95.19 98.62 -26.72
N PRO A 643 95.67 99.18 -25.57
CA PRO A 643 97.07 99.63 -25.27
C PRO A 643 97.46 99.49 -23.76
N PRO A 644 98.57 100.06 -23.24
CA PRO A 644 99.82 100.59 -23.84
C PRO A 644 101.05 99.67 -23.70
#